data_AF-A0A523GUT8-F1
#
_entry.id   AF-A0A523GUT8-F1
#
_cell.length_a   1.000
_cell.length_b   1.000
_cell.length_c   1.000
_cell.angle_alpha   90.00
_cell.angle_beta   90.00
_cell.angle_gamma   90.00
#
_symmetry.space_group_name_H-M   'P 1'
#
loop_
_entity.id
_entity.type
_entity.pdbx_description
1 polymer ?
#
loop_
_entity_poly.entity_id
_entity_poly.type
_entity_poly.pdbx_seq_one_letter_code
_entity_poly.pdbx_strand_id
1 'polypeptide(L)'
;MLKRLIDFSSALLGVLLFLPFFPLVWLIVKFSSQSSVFTREDRVGKNNKSIRLYRFSVSSGANAEDGSLTYPVRVLRFLRLDGWPLLTNVLKGDLSLVGPRPEKPEFVKKYTEEQTKVLTVRPGIWGPFRSFAENSTNGEYESGDEYYQKHVLPKKIEVELKYVQNKFLGRDIKVLLNLFANRVRQTINEQLMKEAKNRNFFLPLDLILILSSYILAYQLRFDWSVPAKEYLIFFKSFAFVLILRVITFYYSGLYKNLWQYVGIKELLSIIAASAISSVLIIAIVFMFGDSSHSRSIFFIDWILCIFLIGGSRLVLRLFNESVSYEKKLRDNVLIIGAGDVGEMLLRELNKNGRDNYNVVGFIDDDDAKHGRSLHGVKILGACEDIPELAQMLRIDEVLITVNQVSSEEMKAIVDYCKRASVRHRIVPAVCDLLSGDVHLSRFRKVEISDLFGREPIELNLSAIENFLHGRRILVTGAGGSIGSELCRQISEYHPESIILVDKNENYLHETRCDLASYSESINVLCSLSDITNKRKQSQLFKQYKPEIVFHAAAHKHVPLSEENPEEAVYNNVVGTKVIADLADEFGVGAFVMVSTDKAVNPTSIMGTTKRIAELYTQALSQKSRTRFVTVRFGNVLNSNGSVVPIFMKQIERGGPVTVTDPVVERYFMSIAEAVQLILQAATMGKSSQIFILNMGKSMRILDLAIELIHQSGLRPYEDIEIKFTGLRSGEKMYEELIGRDEELVPTSHDGIKTLQSKNGIKLDQLNTQIEQLTKSSSEMHKDKLIQKLKEIVPEYEASTVTTSPVNLKQKVAAHENESELPGHKLKQNVGVS
;
A
#
# COMPACT_ATOMS: atom_id res chain seq x y z
N MET A 1 -7.92 50.17 -19.62
CA MET A 1 -8.99 50.94 -18.92
C MET A 1 -10.18 50.08 -18.50
N LEU A 2 -10.64 49.12 -19.33
CA LEU A 2 -11.80 48.27 -19.05
C LEU A 2 -11.81 47.58 -17.66
N LYS A 3 -10.72 46.93 -17.25
CA LYS A 3 -10.61 46.30 -15.92
C LYS A 3 -10.86 47.29 -14.77
N ARG A 4 -10.39 48.53 -14.89
CA ARG A 4 -10.57 49.55 -13.85
C ARG A 4 -12.02 50.01 -13.76
N LEU A 5 -12.69 50.11 -14.90
CA LEU A 5 -14.11 50.46 -14.96
C LEU A 5 -14.96 49.37 -14.30
N ILE A 6 -14.67 48.10 -14.60
CA ILE A 6 -15.32 46.95 -13.93
C ILE A 6 -15.06 46.97 -12.42
N ASP A 7 -13.80 47.08 -11.99
CA ASP A 7 -13.45 47.14 -10.57
C ASP A 7 -14.20 48.26 -9.84
N PHE A 8 -14.28 49.44 -10.47
CA PHE A 8 -14.95 50.61 -9.89
C PHE A 8 -16.46 50.44 -9.83
N SER A 9 -17.11 50.03 -10.92
CA SER A 9 -18.56 49.81 -10.98
C SER A 9 -19.01 48.73 -10.02
N SER A 10 -18.29 47.61 -9.94
CA SER A 10 -18.59 46.52 -9.01
C SER A 10 -18.32 46.91 -7.54
N ALA A 11 -17.25 47.67 -7.26
CA ALA A 11 -17.02 48.18 -5.91
C ALA A 11 -18.08 49.20 -5.48
N LEU A 12 -18.51 50.09 -6.39
CA LEU A 12 -19.56 51.07 -6.13
C LEU A 12 -20.90 50.40 -5.83
N LEU A 13 -21.28 49.41 -6.65
CA LEU A 13 -22.47 48.59 -6.41
C LEU A 13 -22.39 47.86 -5.07
N GLY A 14 -21.23 47.26 -4.76
CA GLY A 14 -21.00 46.61 -3.47
C GLY A 14 -21.17 47.58 -2.29
N VAL A 15 -20.58 48.77 -2.35
CA VAL A 15 -20.73 49.78 -1.30
C VAL A 15 -22.19 50.22 -1.14
N LEU A 16 -22.92 50.44 -2.23
CA LEU A 16 -24.34 50.83 -2.20
C LEU A 16 -25.22 49.73 -1.58
N LEU A 17 -24.97 48.46 -1.93
CA LEU A 17 -25.69 47.32 -1.37
C LEU A 17 -25.39 47.11 0.11
N PHE A 18 -24.17 47.41 0.57
CA PHE A 18 -23.76 47.24 1.96
C PHE A 18 -24.18 48.36 2.89
N LEU A 19 -24.32 49.58 2.35
CA LEU A 19 -24.63 50.78 3.11
C LEU A 19 -25.76 50.58 4.14
N PRO A 20 -26.92 49.96 3.80
CA PRO A 20 -27.99 49.72 4.78
C PRO A 20 -27.63 48.72 5.88
N PHE A 21 -26.68 47.80 5.63
CA PHE A 21 -26.23 46.79 6.60
C PHE A 21 -25.04 47.25 7.45
N PHE A 22 -24.35 48.32 7.05
CA PHE A 22 -23.16 48.82 7.74
C PHE A 22 -23.39 49.14 9.22
N PRO A 23 -24.48 49.83 9.65
CA PRO A 23 -24.73 50.11 11.07
C PRO A 23 -24.94 48.83 11.89
N LEU A 24 -25.58 47.82 11.31
CA LEU A 24 -25.81 46.52 11.94
C LEU A 24 -24.49 45.78 12.16
N VAL A 25 -23.66 45.69 11.13
CA VAL A 25 -22.33 45.05 11.23
C VAL A 25 -21.44 45.80 12.23
N TRP A 26 -21.47 47.13 12.21
CA TRP A 26 -20.73 47.96 13.16
C TRP A 26 -21.16 47.71 14.61
N LEU A 27 -22.47 47.61 14.88
CA LEU A 27 -22.99 47.28 16.21
C LEU A 27 -22.56 45.87 16.65
N ILE A 28 -22.69 44.87 15.77
CA ILE A 28 -22.29 43.48 16.05
C ILE A 28 -20.82 43.42 16.46
N VAL A 29 -19.94 44.11 15.73
CA VAL A 29 -18.50 44.14 16.02
C VAL A 29 -18.21 44.91 17.30
N LYS A 30 -18.87 46.05 17.54
CA LYS A 30 -18.71 46.86 18.76
C LYS A 30 -19.08 46.10 20.03
N PHE A 31 -20.13 45.28 19.99
CA PHE A 31 -20.56 44.48 21.14
C PHE A 31 -19.80 43.17 21.30
N SER A 32 -19.12 42.69 20.25
CA SER A 32 -18.42 41.40 20.28
C SER A 32 -16.90 41.52 20.47
N SER A 33 -16.30 42.70 20.26
CA SER A 33 -14.85 42.90 20.43
C SER A 33 -14.56 43.85 21.59
N GLN A 34 -13.55 43.54 22.41
CA GLN A 34 -13.06 44.43 23.48
C GLN A 34 -12.17 45.59 22.97
N SER A 35 -12.08 45.78 21.64
CA SER A 35 -11.15 46.70 20.97
C SER A 35 -11.88 47.65 20.01
N SER A 36 -11.13 48.47 19.24
CA SER A 36 -11.72 49.36 18.24
C SER A 36 -12.49 48.58 17.15
N VAL A 37 -13.64 49.13 16.71
CA VAL A 37 -14.50 48.49 15.69
C VAL A 37 -13.76 48.24 14.36
N PHE A 38 -12.77 49.07 14.05
CA PHE A 38 -11.91 48.90 12.88
C PHE A 38 -10.49 48.50 13.28
N THR A 39 -9.92 47.55 12.55
CA THR A 39 -8.49 47.27 12.53
C THR A 39 -7.86 48.05 11.38
N ARG A 40 -6.75 48.70 11.69
CA ARG A 40 -5.94 49.45 10.71
C ARG A 40 -4.69 48.65 10.37
N GLU A 41 -4.44 48.48 9.07
CA GLU A 41 -3.22 47.83 8.58
C GLU A 41 -2.55 48.69 7.52
N ASP A 42 -1.25 48.96 7.69
CA ASP A 42 -0.43 49.62 6.68
C ASP A 42 0.24 48.53 5.81
N ARG A 43 0.04 48.62 4.48
CA ARG A 43 0.48 47.63 3.50
C ARG A 43 1.17 48.29 2.31
N VAL A 44 1.85 47.49 1.49
CA VAL A 44 2.50 47.98 0.26
C VAL A 44 1.60 47.77 -0.95
N GLY A 45 1.42 48.85 -1.71
CA GLY A 45 0.64 48.96 -2.93
C GLY A 45 1.49 48.98 -4.20
N LYS A 46 0.85 49.34 -5.32
CA LYS A 46 1.52 49.42 -6.62
C LYS A 46 2.71 50.39 -6.58
N ASN A 47 3.82 50.01 -7.21
CA ASN A 47 5.07 50.76 -7.28
C ASN A 47 5.62 51.13 -5.88
N ASN A 48 5.53 50.20 -4.94
CA ASN A 48 6.03 50.34 -3.57
C ASN A 48 5.39 51.49 -2.76
N LYS A 49 4.21 51.96 -3.16
CA LYS A 49 3.48 53.00 -2.41
C LYS A 49 2.83 52.42 -1.16
N SER A 50 3.00 53.05 0.00
CA SER A 50 2.28 52.66 1.21
C SER A 50 0.79 52.95 1.08
N ILE A 51 -0.05 51.96 1.38
CA ILE A 51 -1.52 52.05 1.36
C ILE A 51 -2.07 51.65 2.73
N ARG A 52 -3.10 52.37 3.16
CA ARG A 52 -3.76 52.13 4.45
C ARG A 52 -5.07 51.40 4.24
N LEU A 53 -5.23 50.26 4.89
CA LEU A 53 -6.40 49.39 4.79
C LEU A 53 -7.18 49.39 6.10
N TYR A 54 -8.51 49.38 5.97
CA TYR A 54 -9.43 49.26 7.09
C TYR A 54 -10.23 47.98 6.96
N ARG A 55 -10.43 47.28 8.07
CA ARG A 55 -11.27 46.08 8.18
C ARG A 55 -12.07 46.17 9.47
N PHE A 56 -13.21 45.49 9.53
CA PHE A 56 -13.86 45.30 10.83
C PHE A 56 -12.98 44.42 11.72
N SER A 57 -12.91 44.74 13.01
CA SER A 57 -12.11 44.00 13.99
C SER A 57 -12.82 42.71 14.38
N VAL A 58 -12.40 41.60 13.77
CA VAL A 58 -13.00 40.26 13.97
C VAL A 58 -12.02 39.32 14.69
N SER A 59 -11.02 39.86 15.38
CA SER A 59 -10.01 39.09 16.11
C SER A 59 -10.49 38.67 17.49
N SER A 60 -10.49 37.37 17.77
CA SER A 60 -10.08 36.88 19.07
C SER A 60 -8.56 37.07 19.21
N GLY A 61 -8.05 37.36 20.41
CA GLY A 61 -6.61 37.47 20.66
C GLY A 61 -5.86 36.24 20.16
N ALA A 62 -4.55 36.37 19.92
CA ALA A 62 -3.69 35.45 19.17
C ALA A 62 -3.68 33.96 19.59
N ASN A 63 -4.46 33.55 20.60
CA ASN A 63 -4.55 32.17 21.12
C ASN A 63 -5.98 31.61 21.25
N ALA A 64 -7.03 32.21 20.67
CA ALA A 64 -8.36 31.63 20.83
C ALA A 64 -8.73 30.64 19.72
N GLU A 65 -8.88 29.37 20.10
CA GLU A 65 -9.57 28.34 19.31
C GLU A 65 -10.95 28.85 18.84
N ASP A 66 -11.38 28.42 17.65
CA ASP A 66 -12.62 28.85 16.96
C ASP A 66 -13.92 28.71 17.81
N GLY A 67 -13.85 28.07 18.98
CA GLY A 67 -14.90 27.97 19.99
C GLY A 67 -15.24 29.27 20.74
N SER A 68 -14.37 30.28 20.75
CA SER A 68 -14.58 31.51 21.55
C SER A 68 -15.33 32.65 20.84
N LEU A 69 -15.74 32.45 19.58
CA LEU A 69 -16.41 33.49 18.77
C LEU A 69 -17.93 33.44 18.93
N THR A 70 -18.55 34.58 19.23
CA THR A 70 -20.02 34.71 19.26
C THR A 70 -20.62 34.37 17.88
N TYR A 71 -21.80 33.75 17.87
CA TYR A 71 -22.49 33.34 16.64
C TYR A 71 -22.58 34.45 15.57
N PRO A 72 -22.92 35.71 15.91
CA PRO A 72 -22.95 36.80 14.92
C PRO A 72 -21.57 37.07 14.28
N VAL A 73 -20.49 37.03 15.07
CA VAL A 73 -19.12 37.22 14.57
C VAL A 73 -18.68 36.08 13.65
N ARG A 74 -19.09 34.84 13.96
CA ARG A 74 -18.86 33.68 13.11
C ARG A 74 -19.55 33.84 11.75
N VAL A 75 -20.80 34.33 11.74
CA VAL A 75 -21.55 34.63 10.52
C VAL A 75 -20.88 35.76 9.73
N LEU A 76 -20.41 36.84 10.37
CA LEU A 76 -19.68 37.91 9.69
C LEU A 76 -18.39 37.40 9.01
N ARG A 77 -17.62 36.54 9.67
CA ARG A 77 -16.40 35.91 9.13
C ARG A 77 -16.73 34.90 8.01
N PHE A 78 -17.85 34.19 8.15
CA PHE A 78 -18.36 33.26 7.14
C PHE A 78 -18.80 33.98 5.87
N LEU A 79 -19.58 35.06 5.99
CA LEU A 79 -20.02 35.91 4.88
C LEU A 79 -18.95 36.89 4.40
N ARG A 80 -17.78 36.91 5.05
CA ARG A 80 -16.64 37.80 4.74
C ARG A 80 -17.01 39.29 4.75
N LEU A 81 -17.96 39.66 5.61
CA LEU A 81 -18.40 41.04 5.78
C LEU A 81 -17.31 41.92 6.43
N ASP A 82 -16.28 41.29 7.01
CA ASP A 82 -15.12 41.93 7.62
C ASP A 82 -14.26 42.76 6.65
N GLY A 83 -14.19 42.32 5.38
CA GLY A 83 -13.37 42.93 4.34
C GLY A 83 -14.06 44.01 3.52
N TRP A 84 -15.34 44.29 3.73
CA TRP A 84 -16.10 45.24 2.91
C TRP A 84 -15.60 46.68 2.97
N PRO A 85 -15.06 47.20 4.09
CA PRO A 85 -14.44 48.53 4.10
C PRO A 85 -13.30 48.69 3.07
N LEU A 86 -12.66 47.60 2.63
CA LEU A 86 -11.62 47.61 1.58
C LEU A 86 -12.15 48.04 0.21
N LEU A 87 -13.46 47.93 -0.06
CA LEU A 87 -14.06 48.41 -1.31
C LEU A 87 -13.85 49.92 -1.50
N THR A 88 -13.73 50.68 -0.41
CA THR A 88 -13.41 52.12 -0.48
C THR A 88 -12.00 52.37 -1.05
N ASN A 89 -11.02 51.50 -0.76
CA ASN A 89 -9.68 51.55 -1.36
C ASN A 89 -9.71 51.13 -2.83
N VAL A 90 -10.66 50.29 -3.25
CA VAL A 90 -10.89 50.02 -4.68
C VAL A 90 -11.43 51.28 -5.36
N LEU A 91 -12.38 51.98 -4.76
CA LEU A 91 -12.90 53.25 -5.31
C LEU A 91 -11.80 54.32 -5.43
N LYS A 92 -10.95 54.48 -4.40
CA LYS A 92 -9.79 55.40 -4.39
C LYS A 92 -8.70 55.05 -5.41
N GLY A 93 -8.64 53.79 -5.84
CA GLY A 93 -7.67 53.31 -6.83
C GLY A 93 -6.39 52.72 -6.26
N ASP A 94 -6.35 52.52 -4.94
CA ASP A 94 -5.28 51.85 -4.21
C ASP A 94 -5.35 50.32 -4.41
N LEU A 95 -6.57 49.78 -4.52
CA LEU A 95 -6.85 48.35 -4.73
C LEU A 95 -7.60 48.09 -6.05
N SER A 96 -7.53 46.82 -6.48
CA SER A 96 -8.36 46.18 -7.50
C SER A 96 -9.23 45.11 -6.83
N LEU A 97 -10.28 44.61 -7.48
CA LEU A 97 -11.03 43.48 -6.93
C LEU A 97 -10.14 42.23 -6.94
N VAL A 98 -9.52 41.94 -8.09
CA VAL A 98 -8.63 40.79 -8.28
C VAL A 98 -7.20 41.23 -8.58
N GLY A 99 -6.25 40.78 -7.77
CA GLY A 99 -4.83 41.10 -7.88
C GLY A 99 -4.00 40.51 -6.73
N PRO A 100 -2.67 40.58 -6.77
CA PRO A 100 -1.80 40.09 -5.70
C PRO A 100 -2.18 40.67 -4.34
N ARG A 101 -2.04 39.91 -3.26
CA ARG A 101 -2.44 40.42 -1.94
C ARG A 101 -1.43 41.43 -1.42
N PRO A 102 -1.88 42.59 -0.90
CA PRO A 102 -0.99 43.61 -0.38
C PRO A 102 -0.22 43.10 0.85
N GLU A 103 1.10 43.31 0.89
CA GLU A 103 1.99 42.73 1.89
C GLU A 103 2.42 43.75 2.96
N LYS A 104 2.84 43.27 4.16
CA LYS A 104 3.44 44.14 5.19
C LYS A 104 4.74 44.78 4.67
N PRO A 105 5.02 46.06 4.97
CA PRO A 105 6.26 46.74 4.57
C PRO A 105 7.54 46.00 5.00
N GLU A 106 7.53 45.35 6.16
CA GLU A 106 8.66 44.62 6.72
C GLU A 106 9.11 43.43 5.85
N PHE A 107 8.16 42.72 5.23
CA PHE A 107 8.47 41.61 4.33
C PHE A 107 8.88 42.11 2.95
N VAL A 108 8.26 43.19 2.46
CA VAL A 108 8.59 43.77 1.15
C VAL A 108 10.01 44.31 1.11
N LYS A 109 10.54 44.83 2.23
CA LYS A 109 11.96 45.25 2.33
C LYS A 109 12.95 44.11 2.04
N LYS A 110 12.54 42.86 2.17
CA LYS A 110 13.37 41.67 1.94
C LYS A 110 13.17 41.05 0.55
N TYR A 111 12.40 41.70 -0.34
CA TYR A 111 12.12 41.17 -1.67
C TYR A 111 13.35 41.27 -2.57
N THR A 112 13.61 40.22 -3.35
CA THR A 112 14.57 40.29 -4.46
C THR A 112 14.00 41.13 -5.60
N GLU A 113 14.86 41.59 -6.53
CA GLU A 113 14.42 42.39 -7.68
C GLU A 113 13.33 41.69 -8.52
N GLU A 114 13.40 40.37 -8.63
CA GLU A 114 12.39 39.58 -9.32
C GLU A 114 11.05 39.58 -8.55
N GLN A 115 11.09 39.48 -7.22
CA GLN A 115 9.89 39.48 -6.37
C GLN A 115 9.20 40.84 -6.35
N THR A 116 9.95 41.95 -6.50
CA THR A 116 9.38 43.30 -6.62
C THR A 116 8.45 43.44 -7.84
N LYS A 117 8.57 42.57 -8.85
CA LYS A 117 7.66 42.56 -10.01
C LYS A 117 6.19 42.36 -9.62
N VAL A 118 5.89 41.72 -8.48
CA VAL A 118 4.51 41.60 -7.95
C VAL A 118 3.88 42.97 -7.68
N LEU A 119 4.69 43.95 -7.28
CA LEU A 119 4.24 45.31 -6.94
C LEU A 119 4.01 46.20 -8.18
N THR A 120 4.26 45.71 -9.40
CA THR A 120 4.01 46.46 -10.64
C THR A 120 2.50 46.59 -10.96
N VAL A 121 1.67 45.76 -10.33
CA VAL A 121 0.22 45.78 -10.47
C VAL A 121 -0.45 46.26 -9.18
N ARG A 122 -1.69 46.75 -9.31
CA ARG A 122 -2.51 47.07 -8.13
C ARG A 122 -2.81 45.78 -7.35
N PRO A 123 -2.66 45.81 -6.02
CA PRO A 123 -3.07 44.68 -5.20
C PRO A 123 -4.58 44.47 -5.24
N GLY A 124 -5.00 43.23 -4.97
CA GLY A 124 -6.39 42.81 -4.96
C GLY A 124 -6.96 42.63 -3.56
N ILE A 125 -8.28 42.80 -3.43
CA ILE A 125 -9.03 42.27 -2.29
C ILE A 125 -8.97 40.74 -2.31
N TRP A 126 -9.17 40.15 -3.49
CA TRP A 126 -9.07 38.71 -3.76
C TRP A 126 -7.78 38.39 -4.51
N GLY A 127 -6.96 37.52 -3.90
CA GLY A 127 -5.62 37.19 -4.36
C GLY A 127 -5.52 35.80 -5.01
N PRO A 128 -4.70 35.64 -6.08
CA PRO A 128 -4.45 34.34 -6.71
C PRO A 128 -3.88 33.30 -5.74
N PHE A 129 -2.97 33.72 -4.84
CA PHE A 129 -2.41 32.83 -3.83
C PHE A 129 -3.47 32.28 -2.88
N ARG A 130 -4.56 33.01 -2.60
CA ARG A 130 -5.62 32.51 -1.72
C ARG A 130 -6.39 31.36 -2.35
N SER A 131 -6.67 31.44 -3.66
CA SER A 131 -7.23 30.33 -4.43
C SER A 131 -6.28 29.12 -4.44
N PHE A 132 -4.97 29.34 -4.36
CA PHE A 132 -3.97 28.28 -4.30
C PHE A 132 -3.83 27.67 -2.90
N ALA A 133 -3.71 28.50 -1.86
CA ALA A 133 -3.55 28.06 -0.47
C ALA A 133 -4.78 27.29 0.05
N GLU A 134 -6.01 27.71 -0.30
CA GLU A 134 -7.24 26.99 0.06
C GLU A 134 -7.39 25.65 -0.71
N ASN A 135 -6.59 25.42 -1.77
CA ASN A 135 -6.48 24.13 -2.46
C ASN A 135 -5.34 23.24 -1.91
N SER A 136 -4.58 23.69 -0.93
CA SER A 136 -3.29 23.08 -0.54
C SER A 136 -3.14 22.81 0.96
N THR A 137 -4.20 22.89 1.77
CA THR A 137 -4.08 22.74 3.23
C THR A 137 -5.13 21.81 3.84
N ASN A 138 -4.72 20.56 4.10
CA ASN A 138 -4.96 19.89 5.38
C ASN A 138 -3.66 20.05 6.18
N GLY A 139 -3.72 20.73 7.31
CA GLY A 139 -2.56 20.95 8.18
C GLY A 139 -2.82 22.12 9.11
N GLU A 140 -2.94 21.81 10.39
CA GLU A 140 -2.81 22.78 11.47
C GLU A 140 -1.43 23.44 11.35
N TYR A 141 -1.39 24.77 11.32
CA TYR A 141 -0.14 25.51 11.22
C TYR A 141 0.11 26.28 12.51
N GLU A 142 1.27 26.01 13.12
CA GLU A 142 1.89 26.87 14.12
C GLU A 142 2.00 28.31 13.60
N SER A 143 1.55 29.26 14.40
CA SER A 143 1.51 30.67 14.02
C SER A 143 2.81 31.40 14.39
N GLY A 144 3.47 32.03 13.41
CA GLY A 144 4.58 32.96 13.64
C GLY A 144 5.05 33.67 12.37
N ASP A 145 5.51 34.93 12.49
CA ASP A 145 6.04 35.72 11.36
C ASP A 145 7.28 35.04 10.72
N GLU A 146 8.05 34.28 11.49
CA GLU A 146 9.21 33.51 11.01
C GLU A 146 8.81 32.31 10.15
N TYR A 147 7.79 31.55 10.58
CA TYR A 147 7.20 30.46 9.80
C TYR A 147 6.62 30.97 8.48
N TYR A 148 5.89 32.09 8.54
CA TYR A 148 5.34 32.74 7.35
C TYR A 148 6.43 33.10 6.35
N GLN A 149 7.53 33.68 6.82
CA GLN A 149 8.64 34.11 5.97
C GLN A 149 9.35 32.91 5.33
N LYS A 150 9.55 31.80 6.06
CA LYS A 150 10.29 30.63 5.57
C LYS A 150 9.48 29.71 4.66
N HIS A 151 8.19 29.52 4.94
CA HIS A 151 7.38 28.47 4.29
C HIS A 151 6.23 28.99 3.42
N VAL A 152 5.65 30.15 3.75
CA VAL A 152 4.44 30.66 3.09
C VAL A 152 4.77 31.72 2.04
N LEU A 153 5.63 32.68 2.40
CA LEU A 153 5.98 33.82 1.56
C LEU A 153 6.61 33.41 0.21
N PRO A 154 7.53 32.43 0.12
CA PRO A 154 8.11 32.02 -1.16
C PRO A 154 7.06 31.48 -2.14
N LYS A 155 6.18 30.58 -1.66
CA LYS A 155 5.08 30.01 -2.45
C LYS A 155 4.06 31.08 -2.85
N LYS A 156 3.78 32.04 -1.96
CA LYS A 156 2.90 33.19 -2.25
C LYS A 156 3.44 34.01 -3.42
N ILE A 157 4.70 34.40 -3.35
CA ILE A 157 5.31 35.24 -4.38
C ILE A 157 5.35 34.50 -5.72
N GLU A 158 5.66 33.19 -5.74
CA GLU A 158 5.66 32.40 -6.97
C GLU A 158 4.29 32.42 -7.69
N VAL A 159 3.20 32.19 -6.96
CA VAL A 159 1.84 32.19 -7.52
C VAL A 159 1.44 33.58 -8.00
N GLU A 160 1.80 34.61 -7.24
CA GLU A 160 1.50 36.00 -7.59
C GLU A 160 2.31 36.47 -8.81
N LEU A 161 3.58 36.09 -8.93
CA LEU A 161 4.41 36.36 -10.11
C LEU A 161 3.83 35.74 -11.39
N LYS A 162 3.39 34.46 -11.33
CA LYS A 162 2.74 33.79 -12.46
C LYS A 162 1.45 34.49 -12.90
N TYR A 163 0.70 35.04 -11.95
CA TYR A 163 -0.49 35.85 -12.24
C TYR A 163 -0.14 37.19 -12.89
N VAL A 164 0.91 37.86 -12.41
CA VAL A 164 1.36 39.14 -12.98
C VAL A 164 1.87 38.97 -14.42
N GLN A 165 2.57 37.88 -14.71
CA GLN A 165 3.09 37.57 -16.05
C GLN A 165 1.98 37.33 -17.10
N ASN A 166 0.84 36.75 -16.70
CA ASN A 166 -0.24 36.34 -17.61
C ASN A 166 -1.58 37.05 -17.29
N LYS A 167 -1.54 38.38 -17.19
CA LYS A 167 -2.67 39.17 -16.71
C LYS A 167 -3.67 39.49 -17.84
N PHE A 168 -4.87 38.91 -17.75
CA PHE A 168 -6.03 39.28 -18.57
C PHE A 168 -7.35 39.01 -17.83
N LEU A 169 -8.46 39.55 -18.35
CA LEU A 169 -9.77 39.51 -17.69
C LEU A 169 -10.27 38.08 -17.42
N GLY A 170 -10.03 37.14 -18.33
CA GLY A 170 -10.40 35.74 -18.13
C GLY A 170 -9.64 35.06 -16.98
N ARG A 171 -8.41 35.49 -16.68
CA ARG A 171 -7.68 35.00 -15.51
C ARG A 171 -8.27 35.53 -14.20
N ASP A 172 -8.76 36.77 -14.20
CA ASP A 172 -9.47 37.33 -13.05
C ASP A 172 -10.77 36.58 -12.76
N ILE A 173 -11.55 36.28 -13.81
CA ILE A 173 -12.76 35.46 -13.73
C ILE A 173 -12.42 34.07 -13.20
N LYS A 174 -11.33 33.44 -13.68
CA LYS A 174 -10.87 32.14 -13.18
C LYS A 174 -10.50 32.18 -11.69
N VAL A 175 -9.83 33.23 -11.22
CA VAL A 175 -9.52 33.40 -9.79
C VAL A 175 -10.80 33.52 -8.97
N LEU A 176 -11.79 34.28 -9.44
CA LEU A 176 -13.09 34.42 -8.75
C LEU A 176 -13.89 33.12 -8.74
N LEU A 177 -13.95 32.40 -9.87
CA LEU A 177 -14.63 31.11 -9.97
C LEU A 177 -13.99 30.06 -9.08
N ASN A 178 -12.65 29.99 -9.02
CA ASN A 178 -11.96 29.07 -8.12
C ASN A 178 -12.23 29.42 -6.65
N LEU A 179 -12.18 30.70 -6.28
CA LEU A 179 -12.51 31.12 -4.91
C LEU A 179 -13.96 30.79 -4.54
N PHE A 180 -14.89 30.95 -5.47
CA PHE A 180 -16.29 30.59 -5.27
C PHE A 180 -16.45 29.07 -5.14
N ALA A 181 -15.87 28.29 -6.05
CA ALA A 181 -15.90 26.83 -6.03
C ALA A 181 -15.30 26.28 -4.72
N ASN A 182 -14.17 26.82 -4.28
CA ASN A 182 -13.52 26.43 -3.03
C ASN A 182 -14.36 26.79 -1.80
N ARG A 183 -15.03 27.96 -1.81
CA ARG A 183 -15.95 28.36 -0.73
C ARG A 183 -17.15 27.43 -0.63
N VAL A 184 -17.74 27.08 -1.78
CA VAL A 184 -18.83 26.12 -1.87
C VAL A 184 -18.34 24.75 -1.40
N ARG A 185 -17.16 24.28 -1.84
CA ARG A 185 -16.52 23.04 -1.36
C ARG A 185 -16.32 23.02 0.16
N GLN A 186 -15.86 24.13 0.75
CA GLN A 186 -15.66 24.22 2.21
C GLN A 186 -16.98 24.30 2.99
N THR A 187 -18.05 24.79 2.36
CA THR A 187 -19.39 24.90 2.95
C THR A 187 -20.16 23.58 2.84
N ILE A 188 -19.99 22.86 1.72
CA ILE A 188 -20.52 21.51 1.52
C ILE A 188 -19.58 20.54 2.25
N ASN A 189 -19.86 20.36 3.54
CA ASN A 189 -19.11 19.46 4.43
C ASN A 189 -19.05 18.03 3.85
N GLU A 190 -18.04 17.23 4.20
CA GLU A 190 -18.00 15.78 3.86
C GLU A 190 -19.27 15.03 4.30
N GLN A 191 -19.92 15.55 5.35
CA GLN A 191 -21.21 15.10 5.86
C GLN A 191 -22.36 15.36 4.89
N LEU A 192 -22.42 16.53 4.25
CA LEU A 192 -23.38 16.83 3.18
C LEU A 192 -23.11 15.99 1.92
N MET A 193 -21.85 15.66 1.63
CA MET A 193 -21.50 14.76 0.52
C MET A 193 -21.85 13.30 0.83
N LYS A 194 -21.76 12.86 2.09
CA LYS A 194 -22.28 11.57 2.57
C LYS A 194 -23.81 11.54 2.52
N GLU A 195 -24.48 12.63 2.89
CA GLU A 195 -25.95 12.75 2.80
C GLU A 195 -26.45 12.90 1.35
N ALA A 196 -25.66 13.48 0.45
CA ALA A 196 -25.94 13.50 -0.99
C ALA A 196 -25.88 12.11 -1.64
N LYS A 197 -25.34 11.09 -0.93
CA LYS A 197 -25.51 9.67 -1.31
C LYS A 197 -26.86 9.09 -0.87
N ASN A 198 -27.55 9.73 0.08
CA ASN A 198 -28.88 9.34 0.53
C ASN A 198 -29.97 9.95 -0.35
N ARG A 199 -30.90 9.10 -0.79
CA ARG A 199 -32.10 9.43 -1.57
C ARG A 199 -32.92 10.59 -0.99
N ASN A 200 -32.84 10.81 0.33
CA ASN A 200 -33.66 11.77 1.07
C ASN A 200 -33.18 13.22 0.94
N PHE A 201 -31.96 13.48 0.47
CA PHE A 201 -31.43 14.85 0.30
C PHE A 201 -32.01 15.56 -0.93
N PHE A 202 -32.29 14.82 -2.00
CA PHE A 202 -32.67 15.42 -3.28
C PHE A 202 -34.16 15.71 -3.44
N LEU A 203 -35.01 14.92 -2.78
CA LEU A 203 -36.44 15.14 -2.80
C LEU A 203 -36.84 16.58 -2.35
N PRO A 204 -36.34 17.12 -1.22
CA PRO A 204 -36.67 18.48 -0.82
C PRO A 204 -36.10 19.55 -1.78
N LEU A 205 -34.91 19.34 -2.35
CA LEU A 205 -34.33 20.26 -3.34
C LEU A 205 -35.18 20.30 -4.62
N ASP A 206 -35.54 19.14 -5.16
CA ASP A 206 -36.34 19.04 -6.38
C ASP A 206 -37.74 19.64 -6.17
N LEU A 207 -38.34 19.49 -4.98
CA LEU A 207 -39.59 20.16 -4.61
C LEU A 207 -39.48 21.70 -4.69
N ILE A 208 -38.39 22.28 -4.17
CA ILE A 208 -38.14 23.73 -4.23
C ILE A 208 -37.92 24.19 -5.68
N LEU A 209 -37.19 23.41 -6.47
CA LEU A 209 -36.89 23.75 -7.87
C LEU A 209 -38.15 23.66 -8.76
N ILE A 210 -39.00 22.64 -8.57
CA ILE A 210 -40.29 22.51 -9.25
C ILE A 210 -41.22 23.68 -8.89
N LEU A 211 -41.27 24.06 -7.61
CA LEU A 211 -42.07 25.20 -7.18
C LEU A 211 -41.55 26.50 -7.81
N SER A 212 -40.24 26.68 -7.83
CA SER A 212 -39.58 27.85 -8.41
C SER A 212 -39.81 27.95 -9.92
N SER A 213 -39.74 26.83 -10.66
CA SER A 213 -40.01 26.83 -12.11
C SER A 213 -41.44 27.27 -12.39
N TYR A 214 -42.40 26.79 -11.60
CA TYR A 214 -43.81 27.10 -11.80
C TYR A 214 -44.15 28.56 -11.49
N ILE A 215 -43.61 29.09 -10.37
CA ILE A 215 -43.76 30.52 -10.03
C ILE A 215 -43.14 31.40 -11.13
N LEU A 216 -41.92 31.08 -11.55
CA LEU A 216 -41.22 31.84 -12.59
C LEU A 216 -41.96 31.78 -13.93
N ALA A 217 -42.61 30.67 -14.27
CA ALA A 217 -43.41 30.56 -15.49
C ALA A 217 -44.61 31.51 -15.50
N TYR A 218 -45.32 31.65 -14.37
CA TYR A 218 -46.41 32.64 -14.24
C TYR A 218 -45.87 34.06 -14.35
N GLN A 219 -44.77 34.36 -13.66
CA GLN A 219 -44.19 35.71 -13.68
C GLN A 219 -43.70 36.11 -15.07
N LEU A 220 -42.99 35.22 -15.78
CA LEU A 220 -42.52 35.46 -17.14
C LEU A 220 -43.66 35.55 -18.14
N ARG A 221 -44.74 34.79 -17.94
CA ARG A 221 -45.90 34.83 -18.84
C ARG A 221 -46.64 36.17 -18.80
N PHE A 222 -46.66 36.82 -17.64
CA PHE A 222 -47.43 38.04 -17.38
C PHE A 222 -46.53 39.26 -17.13
N ASP A 223 -45.28 39.24 -17.61
CA ASP A 223 -44.33 40.36 -17.49
C ASP A 223 -44.20 40.91 -16.07
N TRP A 224 -44.11 40.02 -15.07
CA TRP A 224 -44.07 40.34 -13.63
C TRP A 224 -45.34 41.00 -13.06
N SER A 225 -46.45 40.96 -13.80
CA SER A 225 -47.75 41.57 -13.45
C SER A 225 -48.91 40.56 -13.55
N VAL A 226 -48.85 39.50 -12.74
CA VAL A 226 -49.84 38.40 -12.75
C VAL A 226 -51.24 38.90 -12.34
N PRO A 227 -52.31 38.67 -13.14
CA PRO A 227 -53.68 39.04 -12.79
C PRO A 227 -54.22 38.28 -11.56
N ALA A 228 -55.08 38.93 -10.76
CA ALA A 228 -55.67 38.34 -9.56
C ALA A 228 -56.41 37.00 -9.79
N LYS A 229 -57.07 36.85 -10.95
CA LYS A 229 -57.76 35.59 -11.34
C LYS A 229 -56.80 34.43 -11.56
N GLU A 230 -55.58 34.70 -12.05
CA GLU A 230 -54.57 33.69 -12.34
C GLU A 230 -53.87 33.18 -11.07
N TYR A 231 -53.77 34.00 -10.02
CA TYR A 231 -53.29 33.53 -8.71
C TYR A 231 -54.20 32.44 -8.12
N LEU A 232 -55.52 32.56 -8.30
CA LEU A 232 -56.46 31.55 -7.80
C LEU A 232 -56.32 30.22 -8.54
N ILE A 233 -56.03 30.27 -9.85
CA ILE A 233 -55.75 29.09 -10.67
C ILE A 233 -54.39 28.50 -10.30
N PHE A 234 -53.38 29.34 -10.05
CA PHE A 234 -52.07 28.92 -9.54
C PHE A 234 -52.22 28.12 -8.24
N PHE A 235 -52.96 28.63 -7.24
CA PHE A 235 -53.15 27.92 -5.97
C PHE A 235 -53.94 26.61 -6.10
N LYS A 236 -54.84 26.49 -7.08
CA LYS A 236 -55.55 25.23 -7.34
C LYS A 236 -54.69 24.20 -8.09
N SER A 237 -53.87 24.66 -9.02
CA SER A 237 -53.07 23.80 -9.91
C SER A 237 -51.73 23.39 -9.30
N PHE A 238 -51.10 24.22 -8.45
CA PHE A 238 -49.74 23.94 -7.97
C PHE A 238 -49.62 22.60 -7.22
N ALA A 239 -50.62 22.24 -6.41
CA ALA A 239 -50.61 20.99 -5.65
C ALA A 239 -50.62 19.78 -6.60
N PHE A 240 -51.43 19.83 -7.67
CA PHE A 240 -51.47 18.79 -8.70
C PHE A 240 -50.18 18.73 -9.52
N VAL A 241 -49.64 19.89 -9.92
CA VAL A 241 -48.37 19.99 -10.65
C VAL A 241 -47.23 19.35 -9.84
N LEU A 242 -47.15 19.68 -8.56
CA LEU A 242 -46.13 19.18 -7.66
C LEU A 242 -46.26 17.67 -7.42
N ILE A 243 -47.46 17.17 -7.15
CA ILE A 243 -47.72 15.73 -6.96
C ILE A 243 -47.38 14.93 -8.23
N LEU A 244 -47.87 15.37 -9.40
CA LEU A 244 -47.63 14.67 -10.66
C LEU A 244 -46.17 14.66 -11.08
N ARG A 245 -45.44 15.77 -10.86
CA ARG A 245 -43.99 15.82 -11.13
C ARG A 245 -43.20 14.92 -10.22
N VAL A 246 -43.51 14.90 -8.92
CA VAL A 246 -42.82 14.00 -7.98
C VAL A 246 -43.07 12.53 -8.34
N ILE A 247 -44.32 12.17 -8.67
CA ILE A 247 -44.68 10.80 -9.09
C ILE A 247 -43.93 10.40 -10.35
N THR A 248 -43.98 11.22 -11.41
CA THR A 248 -43.28 10.92 -12.67
C THR A 248 -41.77 10.85 -12.50
N PHE A 249 -41.16 11.70 -11.66
CA PHE A 249 -39.73 11.62 -11.33
C PHE A 249 -39.38 10.37 -10.53
N TYR A 250 -40.27 9.95 -9.63
CA TYR A 250 -40.13 8.70 -8.90
C TYR A 250 -40.10 7.47 -9.81
N TYR A 251 -41.07 7.36 -10.72
CA TYR A 251 -41.21 6.21 -11.61
C TYR A 251 -40.17 6.19 -12.74
N SER A 252 -39.71 7.35 -13.21
CA SER A 252 -38.60 7.45 -14.18
C SER A 252 -37.22 7.11 -13.59
N GLY A 253 -37.16 6.76 -12.29
CA GLY A 253 -35.94 6.28 -11.66
C GLY A 253 -34.93 7.38 -11.30
N LEU A 254 -35.34 8.66 -11.36
CA LEU A 254 -34.48 9.80 -11.03
C LEU A 254 -33.98 9.78 -9.58
N TYR A 255 -34.55 8.95 -8.70
CA TYR A 255 -34.10 8.79 -7.32
C TYR A 255 -33.49 7.41 -7.01
N LYS A 256 -33.23 6.57 -8.04
CA LYS A 256 -32.72 5.19 -7.88
C LYS A 256 -31.23 5.02 -8.20
N ASN A 257 -30.64 5.89 -9.01
CA ASN A 257 -29.26 5.71 -9.50
C ASN A 257 -28.21 6.23 -8.50
N LEU A 258 -27.08 5.53 -8.40
CA LEU A 258 -25.89 6.04 -7.69
C LEU A 258 -25.30 7.21 -8.50
N TRP A 259 -25.38 8.41 -7.91
CA TRP A 259 -25.11 9.72 -8.52
C TRP A 259 -23.66 10.01 -8.96
N GLN A 260 -22.78 9.01 -8.91
CA GLN A 260 -21.43 9.11 -9.47
C GLN A 260 -21.39 8.91 -11.00
N TYR A 261 -22.55 8.62 -11.63
CA TYR A 261 -22.67 8.34 -13.06
C TYR A 261 -23.76 9.16 -13.79
N VAL A 262 -23.99 10.42 -13.37
CA VAL A 262 -24.96 11.34 -14.03
C VAL A 262 -24.52 11.62 -15.48
N GLY A 263 -25.00 10.79 -16.40
CA GLY A 263 -24.66 10.85 -17.82
C GLY A 263 -25.77 11.46 -18.67
N ILE A 264 -25.57 11.42 -19.99
CA ILE A 264 -26.56 11.86 -21.00
C ILE A 264 -27.90 11.12 -20.81
N LYS A 265 -27.86 9.85 -20.37
CA LYS A 265 -29.06 9.04 -20.11
C LYS A 265 -29.97 9.65 -19.04
N GLU A 266 -29.40 10.26 -18.00
CA GLU A 266 -30.19 10.85 -16.93
C GLU A 266 -30.82 12.18 -17.36
N LEU A 267 -30.11 12.99 -18.14
CA LEU A 267 -30.69 14.18 -18.76
C LEU A 267 -31.88 13.82 -19.66
N LEU A 268 -31.75 12.75 -20.45
CA LEU A 268 -32.87 12.22 -21.25
C LEU A 268 -34.04 11.76 -20.38
N SER A 269 -33.78 11.12 -19.23
CA SER A 269 -34.82 10.77 -18.26
C SER A 269 -35.51 11.98 -17.64
N ILE A 270 -34.79 13.05 -17.30
CA ILE A 270 -35.37 14.31 -16.80
C ILE A 270 -36.28 14.93 -17.86
N ILE A 271 -35.81 15.01 -19.11
CA ILE A 271 -36.57 15.57 -20.22
C ILE A 271 -37.85 14.76 -20.45
N ALA A 272 -37.74 13.43 -20.54
CA ALA A 272 -38.87 12.54 -20.76
C ALA A 272 -39.89 12.61 -19.61
N ALA A 273 -39.44 12.54 -18.35
CA ALA A 273 -40.32 12.59 -17.20
C ALA A 273 -40.99 13.98 -17.02
N SER A 274 -40.27 15.05 -17.32
CA SER A 274 -40.83 16.41 -17.31
C SER A 274 -41.84 16.62 -18.45
N ALA A 275 -41.59 16.03 -19.63
CA ALA A 275 -42.54 16.07 -20.74
C ALA A 275 -43.83 15.28 -20.42
N ILE A 276 -43.70 14.05 -19.90
CA ILE A 276 -44.84 13.21 -19.51
C ILE A 276 -45.69 13.91 -18.44
N SER A 277 -45.07 14.46 -17.39
CA SER A 277 -45.81 15.20 -16.36
C SER A 277 -46.50 16.43 -16.92
N SER A 278 -45.83 17.20 -17.79
CA SER A 278 -46.41 18.41 -18.38
C SER A 278 -47.61 18.09 -19.29
N VAL A 279 -47.56 16.98 -20.05
CA VAL A 279 -48.70 16.51 -20.84
C VAL A 279 -49.87 16.09 -19.95
N LEU A 280 -49.61 15.35 -18.87
CA LEU A 280 -50.66 14.94 -17.91
C LEU A 280 -51.29 16.16 -17.21
N ILE A 281 -50.48 17.14 -16.82
CA ILE A 281 -50.95 18.39 -16.22
C ILE A 281 -51.85 19.15 -17.21
N ILE A 282 -51.43 19.29 -18.46
CA ILE A 282 -52.24 19.95 -19.51
C ILE A 282 -53.56 19.21 -19.72
N ALA A 283 -53.55 17.87 -19.76
CA ALA A 283 -54.76 17.07 -19.92
C ALA A 283 -55.74 17.25 -18.74
N ILE A 284 -55.25 17.26 -17.51
CA ILE A 284 -56.07 17.46 -16.30
C ILE A 284 -56.63 18.89 -16.27
N VAL A 285 -55.81 19.89 -16.57
CA VAL A 285 -56.26 21.29 -16.65
C VAL A 285 -57.27 21.48 -17.79
N PHE A 286 -57.18 20.71 -18.87
CA PHE A 286 -58.18 20.74 -19.94
C PHE A 286 -59.50 20.06 -19.54
N MET A 287 -59.45 18.97 -18.77
CA MET A 287 -60.66 18.24 -18.33
C MET A 287 -61.42 18.93 -17.21
N PHE A 288 -60.72 19.64 -16.31
CA PHE A 288 -61.29 20.20 -15.09
C PHE A 288 -61.17 21.74 -14.99
N GLY A 289 -60.43 22.38 -15.89
CA GLY A 289 -60.14 23.81 -15.86
C GLY A 289 -60.93 24.62 -16.88
N ASP A 290 -61.01 25.92 -16.63
CA ASP A 290 -61.70 26.86 -17.50
C ASP A 290 -60.85 27.16 -18.76
N SER A 291 -61.50 27.21 -19.92
CA SER A 291 -60.85 27.27 -21.24
C SER A 291 -60.01 28.55 -21.50
N SER A 292 -60.09 29.53 -20.59
CA SER A 292 -59.39 30.81 -20.61
C SER A 292 -57.93 30.77 -20.13
N HIS A 293 -57.45 29.63 -19.62
CA HIS A 293 -56.12 29.54 -19.04
C HIS A 293 -54.98 29.48 -20.09
N SER A 294 -53.89 30.21 -19.83
CA SER A 294 -52.82 30.35 -20.81
C SER A 294 -51.88 29.14 -20.87
N ARG A 295 -52.05 28.32 -21.93
CA ARG A 295 -51.29 27.08 -22.17
C ARG A 295 -49.77 27.26 -22.24
N SER A 296 -49.32 28.45 -22.60
CA SER A 296 -47.89 28.80 -22.65
C SER A 296 -47.22 28.72 -21.28
N ILE A 297 -47.96 28.85 -20.17
CA ILE A 297 -47.40 28.72 -18.81
C ILE A 297 -46.78 27.33 -18.61
N PHE A 298 -47.48 26.27 -19.01
CA PHE A 298 -46.96 24.90 -18.88
C PHE A 298 -45.75 24.64 -19.79
N PHE A 299 -45.72 25.27 -20.96
CA PHE A 299 -44.56 25.17 -21.86
C PHE A 299 -43.34 25.90 -21.30
N ILE A 300 -43.52 27.10 -20.75
CA ILE A 300 -42.46 27.88 -20.08
C ILE A 300 -41.96 27.12 -18.85
N ASP A 301 -42.87 26.61 -18.01
CA ASP A 301 -42.54 25.80 -16.84
C ASP A 301 -41.80 24.52 -17.21
N TRP A 302 -42.19 23.82 -18.28
CA TRP A 302 -41.49 22.63 -18.76
C TRP A 302 -40.02 22.92 -19.09
N ILE A 303 -39.76 24.00 -19.83
CA ILE A 303 -38.41 24.44 -20.18
C ILE A 303 -37.63 24.83 -18.90
N LEU A 304 -38.22 25.68 -18.05
CA LEU A 304 -37.56 26.12 -16.81
C LEU A 304 -37.26 24.96 -15.87
N CYS A 305 -38.15 23.98 -15.76
CA CYS A 305 -37.96 22.79 -14.94
C CYS A 305 -36.79 21.95 -15.43
N ILE A 306 -36.64 21.74 -16.75
CA ILE A 306 -35.49 21.04 -17.33
C ILE A 306 -34.20 21.79 -17.00
N PHE A 307 -34.18 23.11 -17.14
CA PHE A 307 -32.98 23.91 -16.85
C PHE A 307 -32.61 23.94 -15.36
N LEU A 308 -33.59 24.09 -14.46
CA LEU A 308 -33.33 24.17 -13.02
C LEU A 308 -32.88 22.83 -12.46
N ILE A 309 -33.55 21.74 -12.83
CA ILE A 309 -33.22 20.39 -12.34
C ILE A 309 -31.99 19.85 -13.06
N GLY A 310 -31.93 19.93 -14.39
CA GLY A 310 -30.75 19.54 -15.15
C GLY A 310 -29.51 20.35 -14.76
N GLY A 311 -29.69 21.66 -14.51
CA GLY A 311 -28.65 22.55 -14.03
C GLY A 311 -28.16 22.20 -12.62
N SER A 312 -29.06 21.89 -11.67
CA SER A 312 -28.65 21.48 -10.32
C SER A 312 -27.81 20.20 -10.35
N ARG A 313 -28.20 19.22 -11.19
CA ARG A 313 -27.44 17.98 -11.40
C ARG A 313 -26.10 18.22 -12.09
N LEU A 314 -26.06 19.07 -13.11
CA LEU A 314 -24.82 19.43 -13.81
C LEU A 314 -23.84 20.13 -12.88
N VAL A 315 -24.32 21.08 -12.07
CA VAL A 315 -23.49 21.77 -11.08
C VAL A 315 -22.90 20.77 -10.10
N LEU A 316 -23.71 19.87 -9.54
CA LEU A 316 -23.22 18.81 -8.64
C LEU A 316 -22.27 17.83 -9.33
N ARG A 317 -22.49 17.50 -10.61
CA ARG A 317 -21.57 16.68 -11.41
C ARG A 317 -20.24 17.38 -11.61
N LEU A 318 -20.26 18.65 -12.01
CA LEU A 318 -19.05 19.46 -12.17
C LEU A 318 -18.31 19.59 -10.84
N PHE A 319 -19.03 19.65 -9.71
CA PHE A 319 -18.44 19.58 -8.38
C PHE A 319 -17.84 18.21 -8.07
N ASN A 320 -18.53 17.10 -8.33
CA ASN A 320 -18.01 15.74 -8.11
C ASN A 320 -16.81 15.43 -9.02
N GLU A 321 -16.87 15.79 -10.30
CA GLU A 321 -15.74 15.67 -11.24
C GLU A 321 -14.58 16.57 -10.79
N SER A 322 -14.84 17.78 -10.25
CA SER A 322 -13.79 18.65 -9.71
C SER A 322 -13.26 18.20 -8.34
N VAL A 323 -14.04 17.46 -7.55
CA VAL A 323 -13.66 16.80 -6.28
C VAL A 323 -12.84 15.53 -6.55
N SER A 324 -13.16 14.78 -7.61
CA SER A 324 -12.23 13.78 -8.18
C SER A 324 -11.01 14.39 -8.87
N TYR A 325 -11.01 15.71 -9.08
CA TYR A 325 -9.87 16.49 -9.57
C TYR A 325 -9.16 17.26 -8.44
N GLU A 326 -9.21 16.75 -7.20
CA GLU A 326 -8.07 17.02 -6.34
C GLU A 326 -6.85 16.38 -6.98
N LYS A 327 -5.85 17.21 -7.29
CA LYS A 327 -4.48 16.73 -7.41
C LYS A 327 -4.11 16.12 -6.05
N LYS A 328 -4.47 14.86 -5.82
CA LYS A 328 -3.47 13.94 -5.30
C LYS A 328 -2.25 14.14 -6.20
N LEU A 329 -1.09 14.30 -5.58
CA LEU A 329 0.18 14.15 -6.29
C LEU A 329 0.07 12.78 -6.98
N ARG A 330 -0.19 12.81 -8.30
CA ARG A 330 -0.21 11.59 -9.09
C ARG A 330 1.25 11.25 -9.26
N ASP A 331 1.62 10.08 -8.76
CA ASP A 331 2.95 9.57 -9.00
C ASP A 331 3.10 9.42 -10.51
N ASN A 332 4.10 10.09 -11.08
CA ASN A 332 4.47 9.92 -12.48
C ASN A 332 5.11 8.53 -12.62
N VAL A 333 4.50 7.69 -13.45
CA VAL A 333 4.87 6.28 -13.56
C VAL A 333 5.44 5.94 -14.92
N LEU A 334 6.55 5.21 -14.94
CA LEU A 334 7.00 4.46 -16.11
C LEU A 334 6.59 2.99 -15.98
N ILE A 335 6.14 2.39 -17.09
CA ILE A 335 5.84 0.95 -17.13
C ILE A 335 6.94 0.25 -17.95
N ILE A 336 7.63 -0.73 -17.34
CA ILE A 336 8.61 -1.58 -18.04
C ILE A 336 7.89 -2.79 -18.61
N GLY A 337 8.03 -3.01 -19.91
CA GLY A 337 7.38 -4.04 -20.71
C GLY A 337 6.17 -3.49 -21.47
N ALA A 338 6.34 -3.21 -22.76
CA ALA A 338 5.28 -2.78 -23.67
C ALA A 338 4.61 -3.98 -24.39
N GLY A 339 4.38 -5.07 -23.64
CA GLY A 339 3.63 -6.25 -24.08
C GLY A 339 2.19 -6.27 -23.58
N ASP A 340 1.51 -7.43 -23.69
CA ASP A 340 0.10 -7.59 -23.31
C ASP A 340 -0.16 -7.24 -21.83
N VAL A 341 0.75 -7.63 -20.92
CA VAL A 341 0.64 -7.33 -19.48
C VAL A 341 0.73 -5.83 -19.21
N GLY A 342 1.64 -5.13 -19.89
CA GLY A 342 1.80 -3.69 -19.80
C GLY A 342 0.60 -2.92 -20.36
N GLU A 343 0.02 -3.39 -21.46
CA GLU A 343 -1.23 -2.85 -22.03
C GLU A 343 -2.40 -3.00 -21.06
N MET A 344 -2.58 -4.18 -20.48
CA MET A 344 -3.65 -4.46 -19.54
C MET A 344 -3.54 -3.60 -18.29
N LEU A 345 -2.32 -3.46 -17.74
CA LEU A 345 -2.05 -2.58 -16.61
C LEU A 345 -2.39 -1.12 -16.94
N LEU A 346 -1.99 -0.63 -18.12
CA LEU A 346 -2.33 0.72 -18.55
C LEU A 346 -3.85 0.92 -18.65
N ARG A 347 -4.58 -0.07 -19.17
CA ARG A 347 -6.03 -0.02 -19.28
C ARG A 347 -6.71 0.02 -17.91
N GLU A 348 -6.22 -0.76 -16.95
CA GLU A 348 -6.75 -0.81 -15.59
C GLU A 348 -6.41 0.45 -14.78
N LEU A 349 -5.17 0.95 -14.88
CA LEU A 349 -4.77 2.24 -14.31
C LEU A 349 -5.61 3.39 -14.88
N ASN A 350 -5.96 3.32 -16.17
CA ASN A 350 -6.88 4.26 -16.81
C ASN A 350 -8.35 4.09 -16.39
N LYS A 351 -8.77 2.93 -15.89
CA LYS A 351 -10.17 2.68 -15.52
C LYS A 351 -10.42 2.95 -14.04
N ASN A 352 -9.57 2.41 -13.17
CA ASN A 352 -9.75 2.38 -11.72
C ASN A 352 -8.62 3.10 -10.94
N GLY A 353 -7.45 3.34 -11.57
CA GLY A 353 -6.26 3.94 -10.93
C GLY A 353 -6.02 5.43 -11.20
N ARG A 354 -6.92 6.11 -11.95
CA ARG A 354 -6.74 7.50 -12.43
C ARG A 354 -6.54 8.54 -11.33
N ASP A 355 -6.93 8.23 -10.10
CA ASP A 355 -6.83 9.15 -8.97
C ASP A 355 -5.44 9.16 -8.32
N ASN A 356 -4.59 8.16 -8.56
CA ASN A 356 -3.28 8.01 -7.91
C ASN A 356 -2.08 7.99 -8.88
N TYR A 357 -2.25 7.58 -10.14
CA TYR A 357 -1.13 7.35 -11.07
C TYR A 357 -1.26 8.17 -12.37
N ASN A 358 -0.13 8.70 -12.85
CA ASN A 358 0.00 9.31 -14.17
C ASN A 358 1.04 8.56 -14.99
N VAL A 359 0.63 7.69 -15.91
CA VAL A 359 1.55 6.92 -16.74
C VAL A 359 2.19 7.85 -17.79
N VAL A 360 3.51 8.06 -17.66
CA VAL A 360 4.28 8.98 -18.50
C VAL A 360 4.77 8.31 -19.78
N GLY A 361 5.10 7.02 -19.71
CA GLY A 361 5.67 6.28 -20.83
C GLY A 361 5.90 4.80 -20.52
N PHE A 362 6.12 4.04 -21.58
CA PHE A 362 6.62 2.68 -21.51
C PHE A 362 8.14 2.64 -21.76
N ILE A 363 8.78 1.63 -21.20
CA ILE A 363 10.17 1.24 -21.46
C ILE A 363 10.16 -0.21 -21.93
N ASP A 364 10.83 -0.52 -23.04
CA ASP A 364 10.90 -1.87 -23.61
C ASP A 364 12.24 -1.99 -24.35
N ASP A 365 12.99 -3.06 -24.11
CA ASP A 365 14.32 -3.25 -24.71
C ASP A 365 14.24 -3.67 -26.21
N ASP A 366 13.04 -3.88 -26.76
CA ASP A 366 12.84 -4.07 -28.20
C ASP A 366 12.85 -2.73 -28.96
N ASP A 367 13.98 -2.44 -29.61
CA ASP A 367 14.21 -1.27 -30.46
C ASP A 367 13.11 -1.05 -31.50
N ALA A 368 12.47 -2.11 -32.00
CA ALA A 368 11.41 -1.98 -33.02
C ALA A 368 10.16 -1.26 -32.51
N LYS A 369 9.97 -1.22 -31.17
CA LYS A 369 8.83 -0.61 -30.51
C LYS A 369 9.07 0.84 -30.10
N HIS A 370 10.32 1.30 -30.05
CA HIS A 370 10.65 2.66 -29.61
C HIS A 370 9.95 3.73 -30.47
N GLY A 371 9.48 4.80 -29.82
CA GLY A 371 8.76 5.89 -30.47
C GLY A 371 7.32 5.58 -30.90
N ARG A 372 6.89 4.31 -30.84
CA ARG A 372 5.48 3.92 -31.03
C ARG A 372 4.67 4.23 -29.78
N SER A 373 3.34 4.15 -29.88
CA SER A 373 2.43 4.41 -28.77
C SER A 373 1.42 3.30 -28.56
N LEU A 374 1.19 2.92 -27.30
CA LEU A 374 0.12 2.04 -26.85
C LEU A 374 -0.93 2.88 -26.11
N HIS A 375 -2.17 2.90 -26.60
CA HIS A 375 -3.27 3.72 -26.06
C HIS A 375 -2.92 5.20 -25.82
N GLY A 376 -2.10 5.78 -26.70
CA GLY A 376 -1.66 7.17 -26.62
C GLY A 376 -0.46 7.44 -25.68
N VAL A 377 0.06 6.42 -24.98
CA VAL A 377 1.30 6.48 -24.19
C VAL A 377 2.47 6.00 -25.05
N LYS A 378 3.56 6.77 -25.11
CA LYS A 378 4.72 6.44 -25.95
C LYS A 378 5.66 5.45 -25.27
N ILE A 379 6.34 4.65 -26.09
CA ILE A 379 7.49 3.83 -25.69
C ILE A 379 8.74 4.70 -25.85
N LEU A 380 9.37 5.05 -24.73
CA LEU A 380 10.34 6.13 -24.64
C LEU A 380 11.79 5.69 -24.88
N GLY A 381 12.10 4.41 -24.69
CA GLY A 381 13.45 3.86 -24.84
C GLY A 381 13.60 2.51 -24.15
N ALA A 382 14.86 2.13 -23.91
CA ALA A 382 15.28 0.90 -23.25
C ALA A 382 15.45 1.09 -21.73
N CYS A 383 15.66 0.00 -20.99
CA CYS A 383 15.84 0.03 -19.54
C CYS A 383 17.06 0.88 -19.10
N GLU A 384 18.08 0.98 -19.95
CA GLU A 384 19.27 1.78 -19.70
C GLU A 384 18.99 3.29 -19.63
N ASP A 385 17.91 3.75 -20.29
CA ASP A 385 17.53 5.16 -20.37
C ASP A 385 16.78 5.64 -19.12
N ILE A 386 16.39 4.73 -18.22
CA ILE A 386 15.60 5.05 -17.01
C ILE A 386 16.25 6.15 -16.15
N PRO A 387 17.57 6.17 -15.88
CA PRO A 387 18.18 7.24 -15.08
C PRO A 387 18.03 8.64 -15.70
N GLU A 388 18.16 8.77 -17.02
CA GLU A 388 18.00 10.05 -17.72
C GLU A 388 16.53 10.45 -17.80
N LEU A 389 15.66 9.52 -18.18
CA LEU A 389 14.22 9.73 -18.32
C LEU A 389 13.56 10.07 -16.97
N ALA A 390 14.00 9.43 -15.88
CA ALA A 390 13.52 9.69 -14.54
C ALA A 390 13.71 11.16 -14.12
N GLN A 391 14.89 11.72 -14.39
CA GLN A 391 15.20 13.11 -14.07
C GLN A 391 14.46 14.08 -15.00
N MET A 392 14.48 13.82 -16.30
CA MET A 392 13.85 14.67 -17.31
C MET A 392 12.33 14.76 -17.14
N LEU A 393 11.69 13.62 -16.87
CA LEU A 393 10.24 13.49 -16.83
C LEU A 393 9.66 13.48 -15.42
N ARG A 394 10.52 13.59 -14.39
CA ARG A 394 10.15 13.56 -12.96
C ARG A 394 9.34 12.33 -12.61
N ILE A 395 9.91 11.15 -12.82
CA ILE A 395 9.26 9.88 -12.53
C ILE A 395 9.35 9.58 -11.03
N ASP A 396 8.22 9.26 -10.41
CA ASP A 396 8.09 8.99 -8.98
C ASP A 396 8.05 7.48 -8.67
N GLU A 397 7.64 6.66 -9.64
CA GLU A 397 7.56 5.20 -9.52
C GLU A 397 7.74 4.49 -10.87
N VAL A 398 8.34 3.31 -10.87
CA VAL A 398 8.48 2.42 -12.04
C VAL A 398 7.73 1.12 -11.77
N LEU A 399 6.80 0.74 -12.66
CA LEU A 399 6.04 -0.50 -12.58
C LEU A 399 6.61 -1.52 -13.57
N ILE A 400 7.06 -2.66 -13.04
CA ILE A 400 7.71 -3.72 -13.80
C ILE A 400 6.66 -4.78 -14.14
N THR A 401 6.40 -4.99 -15.43
CA THR A 401 5.41 -5.97 -15.93
C THR A 401 6.02 -7.18 -16.62
N VAL A 402 7.35 -7.21 -16.72
CA VAL A 402 8.11 -8.32 -17.28
C VAL A 402 8.23 -9.43 -16.22
N ASN A 403 7.43 -10.49 -16.36
CA ASN A 403 7.37 -11.61 -15.42
C ASN A 403 8.26 -12.81 -15.81
N GLN A 404 8.97 -12.73 -16.95
CA GLN A 404 9.83 -13.79 -17.49
C GLN A 404 11.24 -13.28 -17.82
N VAL A 405 11.73 -12.29 -17.09
CA VAL A 405 13.13 -11.83 -17.22
C VAL A 405 14.05 -12.70 -16.38
N SER A 406 15.25 -12.92 -16.91
CA SER A 406 16.31 -13.54 -16.12
C SER A 406 16.65 -12.66 -14.92
N SER A 407 17.27 -13.27 -13.92
CA SER A 407 17.64 -12.57 -12.70
C SER A 407 18.71 -11.51 -12.89
N GLU A 408 19.57 -11.71 -13.88
CA GLU A 408 20.60 -10.74 -14.27
C GLU A 408 19.96 -9.49 -14.88
N GLU A 409 18.94 -9.68 -15.74
CA GLU A 409 18.14 -8.60 -16.30
C GLU A 409 17.29 -7.89 -15.24
N MET A 410 16.63 -8.62 -14.33
CA MET A 410 15.87 -8.02 -13.23
C MET A 410 16.78 -7.20 -12.31
N LYS A 411 17.98 -7.71 -12.01
CA LYS A 411 18.98 -6.98 -11.23
C LYS A 411 19.45 -5.73 -11.96
N ALA A 412 19.66 -5.79 -13.28
CA ALA A 412 20.02 -4.65 -14.11
C ALA A 412 18.92 -3.58 -14.10
N ILE A 413 17.66 -3.97 -14.32
CA ILE A 413 16.47 -3.08 -14.26
C ILE A 413 16.38 -2.37 -12.90
N VAL A 414 16.54 -3.12 -11.82
CA VAL A 414 16.54 -2.56 -10.45
C VAL A 414 17.73 -1.62 -10.25
N ASP A 415 18.91 -1.94 -10.77
CA ASP A 415 20.09 -1.06 -10.69
C ASP A 415 19.87 0.26 -11.43
N TYR A 416 19.26 0.23 -12.62
CA TYR A 416 18.87 1.46 -13.34
C TYR A 416 17.87 2.30 -12.54
N CYS A 417 16.86 1.68 -11.92
CA CYS A 417 15.91 2.37 -11.06
C CYS A 417 16.58 2.95 -9.80
N LYS A 418 17.55 2.24 -9.21
CA LYS A 418 18.34 2.69 -8.04
C LYS A 418 19.21 3.89 -8.38
N ARG A 419 19.96 3.84 -9.48
CA ARG A 419 20.76 4.98 -9.99
C ARG A 419 19.90 6.22 -10.21
N ALA A 420 18.66 6.01 -10.63
CA ALA A 420 17.67 7.08 -10.82
C ALA A 420 17.05 7.61 -9.52
N SER A 421 17.26 6.96 -8.37
CA SER A 421 16.56 7.24 -7.09
C SER A 421 15.03 7.15 -7.19
N VAL A 422 14.50 6.24 -8.01
CA VAL A 422 13.05 6.08 -8.24
C VAL A 422 12.52 4.81 -7.57
N ARG A 423 11.33 4.90 -6.96
CA ARG A 423 10.63 3.74 -6.38
C ARG A 423 10.26 2.75 -7.48
N HIS A 424 10.28 1.45 -7.20
CA HIS A 424 9.94 0.44 -8.20
C HIS A 424 9.11 -0.70 -7.57
N ARG A 425 8.15 -1.24 -8.33
CA ARG A 425 7.29 -2.38 -7.93
C ARG A 425 7.06 -3.35 -9.07
N ILE A 426 6.91 -4.63 -8.73
CA ILE A 426 6.58 -5.68 -9.70
C ILE A 426 5.08 -5.92 -9.70
N VAL A 427 4.50 -6.08 -10.90
CA VAL A 427 3.10 -6.42 -11.08
C VAL A 427 2.95 -7.94 -11.25
N PRO A 428 2.29 -8.65 -10.32
CA PRO A 428 2.21 -10.12 -10.36
C PRO A 428 1.52 -10.65 -11.63
N ALA A 429 1.85 -11.89 -12.01
CA ALA A 429 1.41 -12.53 -13.25
C ALA A 429 -0.11 -12.81 -13.32
N VAL A 430 -0.58 -12.90 -14.55
CA VAL A 430 -1.95 -12.67 -15.06
C VAL A 430 -3.06 -13.60 -14.52
N CYS A 431 -2.76 -14.63 -13.73
CA CYS A 431 -3.79 -15.57 -13.26
C CYS A 431 -4.78 -14.98 -12.23
N ASP A 432 -4.41 -13.88 -11.56
CA ASP A 432 -5.27 -13.21 -10.56
C ASP A 432 -6.18 -12.10 -11.15
N LEU A 433 -6.06 -11.80 -12.45
CA LEU A 433 -6.70 -10.64 -13.10
C LEU A 433 -8.05 -10.96 -13.76
N LEU A 434 -8.42 -12.24 -13.88
CA LEU A 434 -9.61 -12.68 -14.63
C LEU A 434 -10.93 -12.62 -13.84
N SER A 435 -10.89 -12.42 -12.52
CA SER A 435 -12.05 -12.54 -11.62
C SER A 435 -12.81 -11.23 -11.36
N GLY A 436 -12.44 -10.11 -11.99
CA GLY A 436 -13.28 -8.90 -12.02
C GLY A 436 -13.33 -8.07 -10.73
N ASP A 437 -12.77 -8.56 -9.62
CA ASP A 437 -12.62 -7.82 -8.36
C ASP A 437 -11.15 -7.59 -8.05
N VAL A 438 -10.56 -6.54 -8.62
CA VAL A 438 -9.20 -6.10 -8.28
C VAL A 438 -9.29 -5.00 -7.23
N HIS A 439 -9.03 -5.35 -5.97
CA HIS A 439 -8.58 -4.35 -5.01
C HIS A 439 -7.14 -3.94 -5.37
N LEU A 440 -6.90 -2.63 -5.52
CA LEU A 440 -5.60 -1.95 -5.72
C LEU A 440 -4.53 -2.26 -4.64
N SER A 441 -4.80 -3.19 -3.72
CA SER A 441 -3.95 -3.60 -2.60
C SER A 441 -2.90 -4.66 -2.94
N ARG A 442 -2.83 -5.17 -4.17
CA ARG A 442 -1.91 -6.27 -4.57
C ARG A 442 -0.62 -5.87 -5.29
N PHE A 443 -0.21 -4.60 -5.25
CA PHE A 443 1.17 -4.26 -5.65
C PHE A 443 2.15 -4.79 -4.62
N ARG A 444 2.94 -5.82 -4.95
CA ARG A 444 3.99 -6.34 -4.08
C ARG A 444 5.22 -5.43 -4.23
N LYS A 445 5.78 -4.99 -3.09
CA LYS A 445 7.13 -4.38 -3.09
C LYS A 445 8.11 -5.44 -3.59
N VAL A 446 9.16 -5.05 -4.32
CA VAL A 446 10.23 -6.00 -4.67
C VAL A 446 10.75 -6.59 -3.36
N GLU A 447 10.52 -7.88 -3.15
CA GLU A 447 11.00 -8.56 -1.96
C GLU A 447 12.46 -8.95 -2.17
N ILE A 448 13.21 -9.07 -1.08
CA ILE A 448 14.62 -9.46 -1.17
C ILE A 448 14.75 -10.79 -1.92
N SER A 449 13.78 -11.72 -1.74
CA SER A 449 13.63 -12.98 -2.50
C SER A 449 13.77 -12.79 -4.01
N ASP A 450 13.16 -11.74 -4.57
CA ASP A 450 13.17 -11.44 -6.00
C ASP A 450 14.58 -10.99 -6.49
N LEU A 451 15.45 -10.53 -5.58
CA LEU A 451 16.85 -10.19 -5.86
C LEU A 451 17.81 -11.40 -5.83
N PHE A 452 17.38 -12.54 -5.26
CA PHE A 452 18.22 -13.75 -5.19
C PHE A 452 18.25 -14.54 -6.48
N GLY A 453 17.50 -14.09 -7.49
CA GLY A 453 17.72 -14.49 -8.86
C GLY A 453 17.54 -15.99 -9.10
N ARG A 454 16.47 -16.55 -8.54
CA ARG A 454 16.15 -17.96 -8.69
C ARG A 454 15.12 -18.13 -9.78
N GLU A 455 15.33 -19.11 -10.65
CA GLU A 455 14.33 -19.46 -11.66
C GLU A 455 13.04 -19.94 -10.96
N PRO A 456 11.85 -19.58 -11.49
CA PRO A 456 10.58 -20.05 -10.96
C PRO A 456 10.56 -21.57 -10.87
N ILE A 457 10.11 -22.10 -9.72
CA ILE A 457 10.04 -23.54 -9.48
C ILE A 457 8.84 -24.12 -10.23
N GLU A 458 9.06 -25.05 -11.14
CA GLU A 458 7.99 -25.79 -11.82
C GLU A 458 7.41 -26.87 -10.90
N LEU A 459 6.22 -26.63 -10.34
CA LEU A 459 5.56 -27.57 -9.42
C LEU A 459 4.53 -28.44 -10.14
N ASN A 460 4.42 -29.70 -9.72
CA ASN A 460 3.31 -30.56 -10.13
C ASN A 460 2.11 -30.37 -9.18
N LEU A 461 1.35 -29.32 -9.43
CA LEU A 461 0.19 -28.93 -8.61
C LEU A 461 -0.84 -30.08 -8.49
N SER A 462 -1.07 -30.83 -9.57
CA SER A 462 -2.01 -31.96 -9.56
C SER A 462 -1.59 -33.09 -8.62
N ALA A 463 -0.29 -33.35 -8.48
CA ALA A 463 0.22 -34.36 -7.55
C ALA A 463 0.06 -33.90 -6.10
N ILE A 464 0.30 -32.62 -5.82
CA ILE A 464 0.15 -32.02 -4.49
C ILE A 464 -1.32 -32.01 -4.08
N GLU A 465 -2.21 -31.59 -4.97
CA GLU A 465 -3.65 -31.60 -4.72
C GLU A 465 -4.17 -33.01 -4.41
N ASN A 466 -3.83 -34.00 -5.25
CA ASN A 466 -4.22 -35.40 -5.01
C ASN A 466 -3.67 -35.96 -3.68
N PHE A 467 -2.52 -35.45 -3.22
CA PHE A 467 -1.91 -35.88 -1.96
C PHE A 467 -2.61 -35.28 -0.74
N LEU A 468 -3.08 -34.03 -0.82
CA LEU A 468 -3.62 -33.27 0.33
C LEU A 468 -5.17 -33.23 0.38
N HIS A 469 -5.83 -33.26 -0.78
CA HIS A 469 -7.28 -33.07 -0.88
C HIS A 469 -8.06 -34.10 -0.07
N GLY A 470 -8.99 -33.60 0.75
CA GLY A 470 -9.84 -34.44 1.60
C GLY A 470 -9.08 -35.26 2.65
N ARG A 471 -7.84 -34.92 2.98
CA ARG A 471 -7.04 -35.60 4.01
C ARG A 471 -7.08 -34.88 5.35
N ARG A 472 -6.89 -35.63 6.43
CA ARG A 472 -6.66 -35.10 7.78
C ARG A 472 -5.16 -34.90 8.01
N ILE A 473 -4.73 -33.66 8.12
CA ILE A 473 -3.30 -33.32 8.09
C ILE A 473 -2.87 -32.73 9.43
N LEU A 474 -1.85 -33.31 10.05
CA LEU A 474 -1.28 -32.81 11.30
C LEU A 474 0.03 -32.07 11.01
N VAL A 475 0.15 -30.85 11.53
CA VAL A 475 1.38 -30.06 11.43
C VAL A 475 1.89 -29.79 12.84
N THR A 476 3.08 -30.30 13.18
CA THR A 476 3.75 -29.95 14.45
C THR A 476 4.66 -28.74 14.23
N GLY A 477 4.77 -27.87 15.23
CA GLY A 477 5.48 -26.60 15.10
C GLY A 477 4.69 -25.64 14.21
N ALA A 478 3.36 -25.75 14.24
CA ALA A 478 2.45 -25.03 13.36
C ALA A 478 2.56 -23.50 13.48
N GLY A 479 3.01 -22.99 14.62
CA GLY A 479 3.27 -21.55 14.81
C GLY A 479 4.66 -21.10 14.36
N GLY A 480 5.56 -22.02 14.04
CA GLY A 480 6.90 -21.67 13.53
C GLY A 480 6.85 -21.22 12.07
N SER A 481 7.87 -20.48 11.60
CA SER A 481 7.87 -19.89 10.25
C SER A 481 7.62 -20.86 9.09
N ILE A 482 8.14 -22.10 9.18
CA ILE A 482 7.88 -23.14 8.17
C ILE A 482 6.53 -23.82 8.40
N GLY A 483 6.15 -24.04 9.66
CA GLY A 483 4.91 -24.69 10.03
C GLY A 483 3.68 -23.85 9.67
N SER A 484 3.72 -22.54 9.90
CA SER A 484 2.61 -21.64 9.57
C SER A 484 2.42 -21.52 8.06
N GLU A 485 3.51 -21.42 7.31
CA GLU A 485 3.46 -21.42 5.84
C GLU A 485 3.03 -22.77 5.26
N LEU A 486 3.43 -23.91 5.86
CA LEU A 486 2.88 -25.23 5.54
C LEU A 486 1.36 -25.22 5.72
N CYS A 487 0.86 -24.75 6.86
CA CYS A 487 -0.57 -24.71 7.11
C CYS A 487 -1.30 -23.81 6.09
N ARG A 488 -0.71 -22.66 5.75
CA ARG A 488 -1.24 -21.72 4.76
C ARG A 488 -1.37 -22.38 3.40
N GLN A 489 -0.30 -22.96 2.87
CA GLN A 489 -0.33 -23.59 1.54
C GLN A 489 -1.18 -24.87 1.52
N ILE A 490 -1.14 -25.69 2.57
CA ILE A 490 -1.99 -26.88 2.69
C ILE A 490 -3.47 -26.50 2.61
N SER A 491 -3.86 -25.34 3.18
CA SER A 491 -5.24 -24.88 3.14
C SER A 491 -5.78 -24.59 1.72
N GLU A 492 -4.91 -24.29 0.76
CA GLU A 492 -5.28 -24.03 -0.64
C GLU A 492 -5.74 -25.29 -1.39
N TYR A 493 -5.41 -26.49 -0.88
CA TYR A 493 -5.70 -27.79 -1.51
C TYR A 493 -6.89 -28.54 -0.89
N HIS A 494 -7.79 -27.82 -0.21
CA HIS A 494 -9.05 -28.36 0.35
C HIS A 494 -8.90 -29.66 1.18
N PRO A 495 -8.09 -29.66 2.25
CA PRO A 495 -8.01 -30.81 3.17
C PRO A 495 -9.30 -30.98 3.97
N GLU A 496 -9.55 -32.18 4.49
CA GLU A 496 -10.69 -32.45 5.39
C GLU A 496 -10.54 -31.66 6.69
N SER A 497 -9.32 -31.65 7.25
CA SER A 497 -8.98 -30.85 8.43
C SER A 497 -7.47 -30.64 8.55
N ILE A 498 -7.10 -29.52 9.18
CA ILE A 498 -5.71 -29.22 9.53
C ILE A 498 -5.60 -29.17 11.06
N ILE A 499 -4.79 -30.06 11.64
CA ILE A 499 -4.51 -30.14 13.07
C ILE A 499 -3.19 -29.43 13.37
N LEU A 500 -3.29 -28.24 13.96
CA LEU A 500 -2.17 -27.40 14.35
C LEU A 500 -1.67 -27.81 15.74
N VAL A 501 -0.40 -28.23 15.84
CA VAL A 501 0.24 -28.60 17.12
C VAL A 501 1.42 -27.67 17.38
N ASP A 502 1.37 -26.89 18.46
CA ASP A 502 2.50 -26.06 18.89
C ASP A 502 2.49 -25.90 20.42
N LYS A 503 3.65 -25.61 21.01
CA LYS A 503 3.77 -25.29 22.45
C LYS A 503 3.68 -23.79 22.72
N ASN A 504 3.89 -22.95 21.72
CA ASN A 504 3.78 -21.50 21.83
C ASN A 504 2.33 -21.06 21.55
N GLU A 505 1.67 -20.56 22.59
CA GLU A 505 0.28 -20.11 22.52
C GLU A 505 0.07 -18.97 21.51
N ASN A 506 0.93 -17.94 21.53
CA ASN A 506 0.78 -16.77 20.68
C ASN A 506 0.92 -17.13 19.19
N TYR A 507 1.97 -17.89 18.84
CA TYR A 507 2.19 -18.29 17.45
C TYR A 507 1.11 -19.25 16.93
N LEU A 508 0.59 -20.12 17.80
CA LEU A 508 -0.53 -21.00 17.45
C LEU A 508 -1.81 -20.20 17.21
N HIS A 509 -2.07 -19.18 18.03
CA HIS A 509 -3.21 -18.29 17.87
C HIS A 509 -3.11 -17.45 16.58
N GLU A 510 -1.95 -16.84 16.32
CA GLU A 510 -1.68 -16.09 15.09
C GLU A 510 -1.93 -16.94 13.85
N THR A 511 -1.36 -18.15 13.80
CA THR A 511 -1.55 -19.07 12.66
C THR A 511 -3.03 -19.45 12.48
N ARG A 512 -3.77 -19.67 13.58
CA ARG A 512 -5.21 -19.96 13.53
C ARG A 512 -6.00 -18.78 12.94
N CYS A 513 -5.69 -17.56 13.37
CA CYS A 513 -6.34 -16.34 12.88
C CYS A 513 -6.03 -16.10 11.40
N ASP A 514 -4.77 -16.30 11.00
CA ASP A 514 -4.34 -16.16 9.60
C ASP A 514 -5.14 -17.11 8.72
N LEU A 515 -5.23 -18.41 9.06
CA LEU A 515 -5.98 -19.39 8.28
C LEU A 515 -7.48 -19.07 8.16
N ALA A 516 -8.08 -18.50 9.21
CA ALA A 516 -9.49 -18.09 9.18
C ALA A 516 -9.77 -16.99 8.15
N SER A 517 -8.76 -16.18 7.79
CA SER A 517 -8.87 -15.15 6.75
C SER A 517 -8.83 -15.70 5.32
N TYR A 518 -8.26 -16.91 5.13
CA TYR A 518 -8.06 -17.51 3.80
C TYR A 518 -9.21 -18.44 3.38
N SER A 519 -9.90 -19.09 4.32
CA SER A 519 -10.99 -19.99 3.98
C SER A 519 -11.97 -20.19 5.14
N GLU A 520 -13.23 -19.80 4.93
CA GLU A 520 -14.33 -20.06 5.89
C GLU A 520 -14.72 -21.55 5.96
N SER A 521 -14.22 -22.39 5.03
CA SER A 521 -14.70 -23.76 4.81
C SER A 521 -13.83 -24.86 5.44
N ILE A 522 -12.61 -24.57 5.89
CA ILE A 522 -11.66 -25.59 6.36
C ILE A 522 -11.77 -25.78 7.87
N ASN A 523 -11.86 -27.04 8.30
CA ASN A 523 -11.87 -27.38 9.72
C ASN A 523 -10.46 -27.28 10.33
N VAL A 524 -10.18 -26.16 11.00
CA VAL A 524 -8.90 -25.90 11.68
C VAL A 524 -8.98 -26.25 13.16
N LEU A 525 -8.22 -27.27 13.56
CA LEU A 525 -8.16 -27.79 14.92
C LEU A 525 -6.82 -27.40 15.56
N CYS A 526 -6.83 -26.91 16.80
CA CYS A 526 -5.62 -26.47 17.48
C CYS A 526 -5.35 -27.32 18.73
N SER A 527 -4.10 -27.73 18.93
CA SER A 527 -3.62 -28.38 20.14
C SER A 527 -2.38 -27.66 20.68
N LEU A 528 -2.60 -26.84 21.70
CA LEU A 528 -1.53 -26.25 22.50
C LEU A 528 -0.85 -27.34 23.33
N SER A 529 0.28 -27.88 22.85
CA SER A 529 0.94 -29.03 23.46
C SER A 529 2.39 -29.17 23.03
N ASP A 530 3.21 -29.68 23.94
CA ASP A 530 4.57 -30.11 23.63
C ASP A 530 4.56 -31.48 22.94
N ILE A 531 5.36 -31.64 21.89
CA ILE A 531 5.52 -32.89 21.14
C ILE A 531 6.15 -34.00 21.98
N THR A 532 6.88 -33.65 23.05
CA THR A 532 7.49 -34.60 23.99
C THR A 532 6.47 -35.24 24.93
N ASN A 533 5.28 -34.64 25.09
CA ASN A 533 4.21 -35.17 25.93
C ASN A 533 3.46 -36.32 25.23
N LYS A 534 4.03 -37.53 25.30
CA LYS A 534 3.48 -38.74 24.65
C LYS A 534 2.00 -38.98 24.96
N ARG A 535 1.55 -38.74 26.20
CA ARG A 535 0.14 -38.95 26.57
C ARG A 535 -0.80 -38.02 25.80
N LYS A 536 -0.48 -36.74 25.72
CA LYS A 536 -1.30 -35.75 25.02
C LYS A 536 -1.26 -35.97 23.50
N GLN A 537 -0.09 -36.27 22.95
CA GLN A 537 0.06 -36.58 21.53
C GLN A 537 -0.69 -37.87 21.15
N SER A 538 -0.64 -38.92 21.98
CA SER A 538 -1.40 -40.16 21.75
C SER A 538 -2.91 -39.92 21.74
N GLN A 539 -3.43 -39.08 22.66
CA GLN A 539 -4.85 -38.68 22.65
C GLN A 539 -5.23 -37.95 21.35
N LEU A 540 -4.36 -37.06 20.88
CA LEU A 540 -4.56 -36.31 19.63
C LEU A 540 -4.61 -37.23 18.41
N PHE A 541 -3.65 -38.15 18.28
CA PHE A 541 -3.64 -39.15 17.20
C PHE A 541 -4.88 -40.05 17.24
N LYS A 542 -5.30 -40.49 18.44
CA LYS A 542 -6.51 -41.30 18.62
C LYS A 542 -7.79 -40.54 18.26
N GLN A 543 -7.88 -39.26 18.62
CA GLN A 543 -9.06 -38.43 18.39
C GLN A 543 -9.21 -38.04 16.92
N TYR A 544 -8.14 -37.53 16.30
CA TYR A 544 -8.22 -36.91 14.97
C TYR A 544 -7.73 -37.82 13.84
N LYS A 545 -7.04 -38.93 14.14
CA LYS A 545 -6.59 -39.95 13.17
C LYS A 545 -5.96 -39.32 11.92
N PRO A 546 -4.85 -38.57 12.07
CA PRO A 546 -4.20 -37.91 10.95
C PRO A 546 -3.74 -38.94 9.91
N GLU A 547 -3.85 -38.58 8.63
CA GLU A 547 -3.39 -39.41 7.50
C GLU A 547 -2.03 -38.96 6.99
N ILE A 548 -1.69 -37.68 7.21
CA ILE A 548 -0.41 -37.08 6.83
C ILE A 548 0.09 -36.27 8.01
N VAL A 549 1.38 -36.41 8.34
CA VAL A 549 2.07 -35.64 9.37
C VAL A 549 3.20 -34.84 8.75
N PHE A 550 3.16 -33.52 8.89
CA PHE A 550 4.29 -32.63 8.63
C PHE A 550 4.95 -32.24 9.96
N HIS A 551 6.18 -32.71 10.16
CA HIS A 551 6.94 -32.48 11.38
C HIS A 551 7.93 -31.33 11.23
N ALA A 552 7.51 -30.11 11.63
CA ALA A 552 8.32 -28.89 11.61
C ALA A 552 8.71 -28.37 13.01
N ALA A 553 8.36 -29.07 14.10
CA ALA A 553 8.71 -28.67 15.45
C ALA A 553 10.17 -29.02 15.79
N ALA A 554 11.00 -27.99 16.04
CA ALA A 554 12.38 -28.15 16.49
C ALA A 554 12.92 -26.86 17.13
N HIS A 555 13.92 -27.00 18.00
CA HIS A 555 14.81 -25.92 18.39
C HIS A 555 15.92 -25.76 17.35
N LYS A 556 16.04 -24.55 16.78
CA LYS A 556 16.90 -24.25 15.62
C LYS A 556 18.07 -23.31 15.90
N HIS A 557 18.09 -22.63 17.05
CA HIS A 557 19.09 -21.62 17.34
C HIS A 557 20.38 -22.27 17.86
N VAL A 558 21.42 -22.29 17.03
CA VAL A 558 22.72 -22.90 17.38
C VAL A 558 23.26 -22.40 18.73
N PRO A 559 23.36 -21.09 19.02
CA PRO A 559 23.90 -20.63 20.31
C PRO A 559 23.10 -21.14 21.51
N LEU A 560 21.77 -21.07 21.44
CA LEU A 560 20.90 -21.53 22.53
C LEU A 560 20.99 -23.04 22.73
N SER A 561 21.19 -23.82 21.66
CA SER A 561 21.39 -25.27 21.75
C SER A 561 22.77 -25.65 22.28
N GLU A 562 23.80 -24.84 22.05
CA GLU A 562 25.12 -25.02 22.67
C GLU A 562 25.10 -24.71 24.18
N GLU A 563 24.32 -23.70 24.57
CA GLU A 563 24.11 -23.31 25.97
C GLU A 563 23.22 -24.32 26.72
N ASN A 564 22.17 -24.83 26.06
CA ASN A 564 21.14 -25.71 26.63
C ASN A 564 21.04 -27.03 25.83
N PRO A 565 22.07 -27.87 25.86
CA PRO A 565 22.14 -29.07 25.04
C PRO A 565 21.13 -30.14 25.43
N GLU A 566 20.77 -30.24 26.71
CA GLU A 566 19.73 -31.11 27.23
C GLU A 566 18.36 -30.81 26.61
N GLU A 567 17.99 -29.53 26.51
CA GLU A 567 16.72 -29.12 25.88
C GLU A 567 16.73 -29.36 24.37
N ALA A 568 17.87 -29.17 23.71
CA ALA A 568 18.02 -29.49 22.29
C ALA A 568 17.81 -30.98 22.04
N VAL A 569 18.42 -31.85 22.85
CA VAL A 569 18.23 -33.31 22.78
C VAL A 569 16.78 -33.68 23.05
N TYR A 570 16.20 -33.19 24.13
CA TYR A 570 14.84 -33.56 24.53
C TYR A 570 13.81 -33.13 23.48
N ASN A 571 13.86 -31.88 23.02
CA ASN A 571 12.91 -31.39 22.03
C ASN A 571 13.13 -32.02 20.64
N ASN A 572 14.37 -32.04 20.12
CA ASN A 572 14.63 -32.45 18.73
C ASN A 572 14.72 -33.97 18.56
N VAL A 573 15.23 -34.71 19.54
CA VAL A 573 15.38 -36.18 19.43
C VAL A 573 14.17 -36.88 20.02
N VAL A 574 13.87 -36.63 21.30
CA VAL A 574 12.76 -37.32 21.98
C VAL A 574 11.42 -36.88 21.41
N GLY A 575 11.25 -35.57 21.14
CA GLY A 575 10.05 -35.04 20.48
C GLY A 575 9.79 -35.67 19.12
N THR A 576 10.80 -35.75 18.24
CA THR A 576 10.65 -36.43 16.95
C THR A 576 10.32 -37.91 17.13
N LYS A 577 11.01 -38.61 18.04
CA LYS A 577 10.72 -40.02 18.34
C LYS A 577 9.27 -40.24 18.74
N VAL A 578 8.71 -39.40 19.63
CA VAL A 578 7.31 -39.54 20.07
C VAL A 578 6.33 -39.42 18.91
N ILE A 579 6.47 -38.41 18.05
CA ILE A 579 5.53 -38.22 16.93
C ILE A 579 5.73 -39.29 15.86
N ALA A 580 6.98 -39.69 15.58
CA ALA A 580 7.28 -40.76 14.62
C ALA A 580 6.74 -42.11 15.08
N ASP A 581 6.90 -42.47 16.35
CA ASP A 581 6.36 -43.70 16.94
C ASP A 581 4.83 -43.72 16.88
N LEU A 582 4.17 -42.59 17.16
CA LEU A 582 2.71 -42.48 17.04
C LEU A 582 2.24 -42.56 15.57
N ALA A 583 3.03 -42.01 14.64
CA ALA A 583 2.72 -42.11 13.21
C ALA A 583 2.79 -43.55 12.70
N ASP A 584 3.73 -44.35 13.20
CA ASP A 584 3.78 -45.79 12.94
C ASP A 584 2.62 -46.53 13.62
N GLU A 585 2.41 -46.31 14.93
CA GLU A 585 1.38 -46.98 15.74
C GLU A 585 -0.04 -46.80 15.18
N PHE A 586 -0.37 -45.59 14.71
CA PHE A 586 -1.69 -45.26 14.16
C PHE A 586 -1.78 -45.45 12.64
N GLY A 587 -0.73 -45.92 11.98
CA GLY A 587 -0.72 -46.21 10.55
C GLY A 587 -0.94 -44.99 9.65
N VAL A 588 -0.30 -43.88 9.96
CA VAL A 588 -0.31 -42.66 9.14
C VAL A 588 0.20 -42.98 7.73
N GLY A 589 -0.41 -42.43 6.68
CA GLY A 589 0.01 -42.71 5.30
C GLY A 589 1.39 -42.14 4.97
N ALA A 590 1.69 -40.92 5.43
CA ALA A 590 2.97 -40.27 5.21
C ALA A 590 3.41 -39.40 6.39
N PHE A 591 4.69 -39.47 6.74
CA PHE A 591 5.36 -38.64 7.72
C PHE A 591 6.50 -37.87 7.05
N VAL A 592 6.41 -36.55 7.02
CA VAL A 592 7.37 -35.66 6.37
C VAL A 592 8.11 -34.86 7.43
N MET A 593 9.40 -35.14 7.62
CA MET A 593 10.25 -34.41 8.54
C MET A 593 10.97 -33.25 7.86
N VAL A 594 10.82 -32.06 8.43
CA VAL A 594 11.64 -30.89 8.07
C VAL A 594 13.01 -31.00 8.72
N SER A 595 14.07 -30.99 7.92
CA SER A 595 15.46 -31.00 8.35
C SER A 595 16.25 -29.83 7.74
N THR A 596 17.55 -29.77 8.01
CA THR A 596 18.43 -28.63 7.71
C THR A 596 19.78 -29.11 7.19
N ASP A 597 20.41 -28.28 6.36
CA ASP A 597 21.83 -28.37 6.00
C ASP A 597 22.78 -28.61 7.20
N LYS A 598 22.48 -28.03 8.36
CA LYS A 598 23.27 -28.18 9.59
C LYS A 598 23.31 -29.60 10.17
N ALA A 599 22.45 -30.49 9.70
CA ALA A 599 22.51 -31.92 10.05
C ALA A 599 23.62 -32.67 9.28
N VAL A 600 24.19 -32.07 8.24
CA VAL A 600 25.28 -32.63 7.43
C VAL A 600 26.61 -32.32 8.09
N ASN A 601 27.41 -33.36 8.38
CA ASN A 601 28.72 -33.25 9.05
C ASN A 601 28.66 -32.23 10.21
N PRO A 602 27.79 -32.44 11.20
CA PRO A 602 27.40 -31.38 12.13
C PRO A 602 28.59 -30.90 12.96
N THR A 603 28.66 -29.60 13.20
CA THR A 603 29.65 -28.96 14.08
C THR A 603 29.03 -28.37 15.35
N SER A 604 27.71 -28.48 15.48
CA SER A 604 26.90 -27.95 16.58
C SER A 604 25.94 -28.99 17.13
N ILE A 605 25.57 -28.85 18.39
CA ILE A 605 24.60 -29.71 19.10
C ILE A 605 23.23 -29.66 18.40
N MET A 606 22.81 -28.48 17.92
CA MET A 606 21.59 -28.34 17.15
C MET A 606 21.59 -29.21 15.89
N GLY A 607 22.67 -29.13 15.10
CA GLY A 607 22.86 -29.96 13.91
C GLY A 607 22.87 -31.45 14.25
N THR A 608 23.61 -31.85 15.28
CA THR A 608 23.73 -33.25 15.70
C THR A 608 22.39 -33.84 16.16
N THR A 609 21.60 -33.09 16.93
CA THR A 609 20.26 -33.57 17.35
C THR A 609 19.31 -33.74 16.17
N LYS A 610 19.37 -32.86 15.16
CA LYS A 610 18.62 -33.03 13.91
C LYS A 610 19.10 -34.23 13.12
N ARG A 611 20.41 -34.47 13.04
CA ARG A 611 20.98 -35.67 12.42
C ARG A 611 20.46 -36.95 13.08
N ILE A 612 20.47 -37.03 14.42
CA ILE A 612 19.91 -38.19 15.15
C ILE A 612 18.42 -38.39 14.81
N ALA A 613 17.64 -37.31 14.70
CA ALA A 613 16.23 -37.38 14.29
C ALA A 613 16.06 -37.97 12.87
N GLU A 614 16.96 -37.65 11.93
CA GLU A 614 16.97 -38.26 10.58
C GLU A 614 17.29 -39.75 10.64
N LEU A 615 18.34 -40.13 11.37
CA LEU A 615 18.72 -41.53 11.56
C LEU A 615 17.56 -42.33 12.15
N TYR A 616 16.81 -41.73 13.08
CA TYR A 616 15.66 -42.36 13.72
C TYR A 616 14.51 -42.61 12.74
N THR A 617 14.07 -41.58 12.00
CA THR A 617 12.97 -41.72 11.04
C THR A 617 13.35 -42.66 9.90
N GLN A 618 14.60 -42.64 9.44
CA GLN A 618 15.12 -43.61 8.47
C GLN A 618 15.11 -45.03 9.01
N ALA A 619 15.58 -45.27 10.23
CA ALA A 619 15.59 -46.62 10.81
C ALA A 619 14.16 -47.15 11.03
N LEU A 620 13.22 -46.31 11.47
CA LEU A 620 11.82 -46.68 11.67
C LEU A 620 11.12 -47.02 10.35
N SER A 621 11.44 -46.29 9.29
CA SER A 621 10.87 -46.48 7.95
C SER A 621 11.09 -47.88 7.35
N GLN A 622 12.11 -48.60 7.82
CA GLN A 622 12.43 -49.96 7.33
C GLN A 622 11.45 -51.02 7.84
N LYS A 623 10.81 -50.78 9.00
CA LYS A 623 9.85 -51.71 9.62
C LYS A 623 8.41 -51.18 9.54
N SER A 624 8.22 -49.88 9.35
CA SER A 624 6.92 -49.23 9.35
C SER A 624 6.18 -49.35 8.02
N ARG A 625 4.84 -49.34 8.08
CA ARG A 625 3.98 -49.11 6.90
C ARG A 625 3.84 -47.64 6.55
N THR A 626 4.09 -46.75 7.51
CA THR A 626 4.08 -45.30 7.34
C THR A 626 5.27 -44.90 6.48
N ARG A 627 5.01 -44.05 5.48
CA ARG A 627 6.05 -43.56 4.59
C ARG A 627 6.79 -42.39 5.22
N PHE A 628 7.99 -42.64 5.73
CA PHE A 628 8.85 -41.59 6.30
C PHE A 628 9.70 -40.95 5.22
N VAL A 629 9.61 -39.63 5.12
CA VAL A 629 10.34 -38.79 4.19
C VAL A 629 11.00 -37.67 4.99
N THR A 630 12.25 -37.35 4.67
CA THR A 630 12.94 -36.19 5.25
C THR A 630 13.30 -35.21 4.15
N VAL A 631 13.15 -33.91 4.40
CA VAL A 631 13.53 -32.85 3.46
C VAL A 631 14.55 -31.92 4.10
N ARG A 632 15.76 -31.85 3.54
CA ARG A 632 16.83 -30.93 3.93
C ARG A 632 16.84 -29.71 3.01
N PHE A 633 16.98 -28.54 3.62
CA PHE A 633 17.24 -27.29 2.92
C PHE A 633 18.08 -26.36 3.81
N GLY A 634 18.58 -25.29 3.19
CA GLY A 634 19.41 -24.29 3.87
C GLY A 634 18.59 -23.21 4.56
N ASN A 635 19.12 -21.99 4.59
CA ASN A 635 18.45 -20.90 5.28
C ASN A 635 17.24 -20.41 4.48
N VAL A 636 16.25 -19.90 5.23
CA VAL A 636 15.02 -19.36 4.67
C VAL A 636 14.86 -17.90 5.09
N LEU A 637 14.56 -17.05 4.12
CA LEU A 637 14.40 -15.60 4.27
C LEU A 637 13.25 -15.28 5.22
N ASN A 638 13.39 -14.21 6.00
CA ASN A 638 12.38 -13.71 6.94
C ASN A 638 11.88 -14.74 7.99
N SER A 639 12.61 -15.84 8.21
CA SER A 639 12.25 -16.76 9.28
C SER A 639 12.52 -16.15 10.66
N ASN A 640 11.72 -16.53 11.67
CA ASN A 640 11.81 -15.97 13.02
C ASN A 640 13.22 -16.10 13.59
N GLY A 641 13.77 -14.99 14.09
CA GLY A 641 15.11 -14.93 14.67
C GLY A 641 16.26 -15.16 13.68
N SER A 642 16.03 -15.06 12.37
CA SER A 642 17.09 -15.13 11.36
C SER A 642 17.81 -13.79 11.18
N VAL A 643 18.87 -13.81 10.36
CA VAL A 643 19.76 -12.66 10.15
C VAL A 643 19.02 -11.44 9.56
N VAL A 644 18.05 -11.65 8.66
CA VAL A 644 17.33 -10.55 7.99
C VAL A 644 16.49 -9.72 8.99
N PRO A 645 15.60 -10.31 9.82
CA PRO A 645 14.90 -9.56 10.87
C PRO A 645 15.83 -8.87 11.88
N ILE A 646 17.00 -9.46 12.17
CA ILE A 646 17.99 -8.86 13.08
C ILE A 646 18.60 -7.61 12.43
N PHE A 647 19.02 -7.69 11.16
CA PHE A 647 19.56 -6.57 10.42
C PHE A 647 18.54 -5.46 10.25
N MET A 648 17.29 -5.78 9.90
CA MET A 648 16.21 -4.79 9.81
C MET A 648 16.00 -4.05 11.15
N LYS A 649 15.94 -4.77 12.27
CA LYS A 649 15.84 -4.13 13.60
C LYS A 649 17.06 -3.29 13.96
N GLN A 650 18.26 -3.70 13.55
CA GLN A 650 19.48 -2.92 13.75
C GLN A 650 19.43 -1.64 12.91
N ILE A 651 18.97 -1.73 11.66
CA ILE A 651 18.82 -0.61 10.74
C ILE A 651 17.79 0.39 11.26
N GLU A 652 16.62 -0.08 11.68
CA GLU A 652 15.55 0.75 12.28
C GLU A 652 16.02 1.49 13.54
N ARG A 653 17.01 0.96 14.26
CA ARG A 653 17.60 1.58 15.46
C ARG A 653 18.78 2.53 15.14
N GLY A 654 19.15 2.69 13.87
CA GLY A 654 20.28 3.52 13.45
C GLY A 654 21.65 2.81 13.43
N GLY A 655 21.67 1.47 13.51
CA GLY A 655 22.90 0.67 13.49
C GLY A 655 23.62 0.56 14.84
N PRO A 656 24.82 -0.05 14.87
CA PRO A 656 25.49 -0.71 13.75
C PRO A 656 24.85 -2.07 13.40
N VAL A 657 24.95 -2.46 12.13
CA VAL A 657 24.61 -3.82 11.68
C VAL A 657 25.76 -4.77 11.99
N THR A 658 25.48 -5.90 12.63
CA THR A 658 26.52 -6.83 13.11
C THR A 658 26.66 -8.05 12.21
N VAL A 659 27.72 -8.11 11.41
CA VAL A 659 28.07 -9.26 10.56
C VAL A 659 29.08 -10.14 11.29
N THR A 660 28.97 -11.47 11.22
CA THR A 660 29.90 -12.37 11.93
C THR A 660 31.29 -12.32 11.31
N ASP A 661 31.40 -12.51 10.00
CA ASP A 661 32.66 -12.48 9.27
C ASP A 661 32.42 -12.02 7.82
N PRO A 662 33.35 -11.27 7.20
CA PRO A 662 33.19 -10.73 5.85
C PRO A 662 33.02 -11.77 4.74
N VAL A 663 33.50 -13.01 4.91
CA VAL A 663 33.46 -14.04 3.86
C VAL A 663 32.41 -15.12 4.08
N VAL A 664 31.63 -15.04 5.17
CA VAL A 664 30.59 -16.05 5.46
C VAL A 664 29.49 -16.00 4.42
N GLU A 665 29.21 -17.16 3.83
CA GLU A 665 28.17 -17.35 2.84
C GLU A 665 27.07 -18.27 3.33
N ARG A 666 25.83 -17.99 2.92
CA ARG A 666 24.68 -18.84 3.17
C ARG A 666 23.83 -18.97 1.92
N TYR A 667 23.19 -20.13 1.79
CA TYR A 667 22.16 -20.35 0.81
C TYR A 667 20.82 -19.83 1.32
N PHE A 668 20.05 -19.16 0.47
CA PHE A 668 18.75 -18.60 0.82
C PHE A 668 17.66 -19.02 -0.15
N MET A 669 16.47 -19.24 0.39
CA MET A 669 15.22 -19.36 -0.35
C MET A 669 14.10 -18.66 0.41
N SER A 670 12.99 -18.33 -0.25
CA SER A 670 11.80 -17.85 0.47
C SER A 670 11.10 -18.97 1.23
N ILE A 671 10.31 -18.62 2.26
CA ILE A 671 9.53 -19.60 3.03
C ILE A 671 8.51 -20.28 2.11
N ALA A 672 7.87 -19.51 1.23
CA ALA A 672 6.88 -20.04 0.31
C ALA A 672 7.48 -21.11 -0.63
N GLU A 673 8.61 -20.81 -1.26
CA GLU A 673 9.33 -21.76 -2.14
C GLU A 673 9.78 -23.02 -1.38
N ALA A 674 10.30 -22.86 -0.16
CA ALA A 674 10.73 -23.99 0.66
C ALA A 674 9.57 -24.95 0.92
N VAL A 675 8.42 -24.39 1.32
CA VAL A 675 7.21 -25.16 1.59
C VAL A 675 6.66 -25.82 0.34
N GLN A 676 6.63 -25.12 -0.80
CA GLN A 676 6.20 -25.71 -2.08
C GLN A 676 7.03 -26.95 -2.45
N LEU A 677 8.35 -26.85 -2.32
CA LEU A 677 9.25 -27.97 -2.58
C LEU A 677 9.14 -29.09 -1.54
N ILE A 678 8.86 -28.77 -0.27
CA ILE A 678 8.56 -29.77 0.76
C ILE A 678 7.28 -30.54 0.40
N LEU A 679 6.22 -29.85 -0.02
CA LEU A 679 4.96 -30.46 -0.44
C LEU A 679 5.20 -31.35 -1.68
N GLN A 680 5.92 -30.85 -2.68
CA GLN A 680 6.30 -31.62 -3.86
C GLN A 680 7.11 -32.87 -3.49
N ALA A 681 8.13 -32.76 -2.63
CA ALA A 681 8.91 -33.89 -2.14
C ALA A 681 8.05 -34.93 -1.41
N ALA A 682 7.05 -34.49 -0.64
CA ALA A 682 6.12 -35.37 0.04
C ALA A 682 5.28 -36.23 -0.93
N THR A 683 4.95 -35.72 -2.12
CA THR A 683 4.26 -36.50 -3.17
C THR A 683 5.16 -37.53 -3.85
N MET A 684 6.46 -37.25 -3.96
CA MET A 684 7.42 -38.06 -4.70
C MET A 684 8.09 -39.14 -3.85
N GLY A 685 8.19 -38.91 -2.54
CA GLY A 685 8.93 -39.75 -1.61
C GLY A 685 8.54 -41.21 -1.66
N LYS A 686 9.53 -42.09 -1.78
CA LYS A 686 9.45 -43.47 -1.28
C LYS A 686 9.88 -43.48 0.19
N SER A 687 9.50 -44.51 0.95
CA SER A 687 9.91 -44.62 2.35
C SER A 687 11.44 -44.62 2.47
N SER A 688 11.98 -44.02 3.53
CA SER A 688 13.42 -43.92 3.83
C SER A 688 14.23 -42.92 3.01
N GLN A 689 13.59 -42.07 2.19
CA GLN A 689 14.31 -41.09 1.38
C GLN A 689 14.57 -39.77 2.11
N ILE A 690 15.79 -39.26 1.98
CA ILE A 690 16.14 -37.88 2.31
C ILE A 690 16.21 -37.08 1.02
N PHE A 691 15.41 -36.03 0.93
CA PHE A 691 15.45 -35.08 -0.16
C PHE A 691 16.32 -33.88 0.19
N ILE A 692 17.05 -33.37 -0.79
CA ILE A 692 17.74 -32.07 -0.74
C ILE A 692 17.06 -31.16 -1.74
N LEU A 693 16.70 -29.97 -1.28
CA LEU A 693 16.20 -28.91 -2.16
C LEU A 693 17.39 -28.25 -2.87
N ASN A 694 17.24 -27.99 -4.17
CA ASN A 694 18.18 -27.12 -4.86
C ASN A 694 18.11 -25.74 -4.19
N MET A 695 19.23 -25.26 -3.67
CA MET A 695 19.32 -23.99 -2.93
C MET A 695 19.84 -22.82 -3.77
N GLY A 696 20.11 -23.02 -5.06
CA GLY A 696 20.60 -21.96 -5.95
C GLY A 696 22.01 -21.51 -5.57
N LYS A 697 22.33 -20.23 -5.87
CA LYS A 697 23.63 -19.63 -5.56
C LYS A 697 23.69 -19.18 -4.09
N SER A 698 24.83 -19.37 -3.43
CA SER A 698 25.10 -18.80 -2.11
C SER A 698 25.28 -17.28 -2.18
N MET A 699 25.08 -16.59 -1.06
CA MET A 699 25.31 -15.15 -0.92
C MET A 699 26.11 -14.87 0.36
N ARG A 700 27.04 -13.91 0.29
CA ARG A 700 27.74 -13.42 1.48
C ARG A 700 26.80 -12.65 2.40
N ILE A 701 26.88 -12.91 3.70
CA ILE A 701 26.06 -12.21 4.70
C ILE A 701 26.36 -10.71 4.73
N LEU A 702 27.59 -10.32 4.38
CA LEU A 702 27.97 -8.92 4.20
C LEU A 702 27.17 -8.25 3.06
N ASP A 703 27.07 -8.91 1.89
CA ASP A 703 26.33 -8.37 0.74
C ASP A 703 24.84 -8.22 1.08
N LEU A 704 24.28 -9.17 1.84
CA LEU A 704 22.91 -9.10 2.35
C LEU A 704 22.71 -7.89 3.30
N ALA A 705 23.66 -7.64 4.20
CA ALA A 705 23.61 -6.48 5.11
C ALA A 705 23.61 -5.16 4.32
N ILE A 706 24.51 -5.05 3.34
CA ILE A 706 24.63 -3.89 2.45
C ILE A 706 23.32 -3.64 1.69
N GLU A 707 22.73 -4.71 1.11
CA GLU A 707 21.49 -4.60 0.36
C GLU A 707 20.31 -4.15 1.23
N LEU A 708 20.20 -4.65 2.47
CA LEU A 708 19.15 -4.23 3.41
C LEU A 708 19.26 -2.76 3.82
N ILE A 709 20.49 -2.26 4.00
CA ILE A 709 20.73 -0.85 4.30
C ILE A 709 20.29 0.02 3.11
N HIS A 710 20.66 -0.36 1.88
CA HIS A 710 20.23 0.34 0.67
C HIS A 710 18.70 0.35 0.50
N GLN A 711 18.02 -0.78 0.73
CA GLN A 711 16.56 -0.87 0.63
C GLN A 711 15.84 0.01 1.65
N SER A 712 16.51 0.32 2.77
CA SER A 712 16.00 1.24 3.78
C SER A 712 16.24 2.71 3.42
N GLY A 713 16.79 3.00 2.24
CA GLY A 713 17.10 4.35 1.76
C GLY A 713 18.33 4.99 2.42
N LEU A 714 19.22 4.17 2.99
CA LEU A 714 20.41 4.58 3.74
C LEU A 714 21.68 4.12 3.04
N ARG A 715 22.81 4.78 3.32
CA ARG A 715 24.13 4.46 2.75
C ARG A 715 24.96 3.61 3.73
N PRO A 716 25.41 2.40 3.34
CA PRO A 716 26.30 1.57 4.14
C PRO A 716 27.59 2.30 4.47
N TYR A 717 28.12 2.09 5.68
CA TYR A 717 29.33 2.71 6.23
C TYR A 717 29.30 4.23 6.41
N GLU A 718 28.31 4.94 5.86
CA GLU A 718 28.09 6.37 6.07
C GLU A 718 26.94 6.65 7.03
N ASP A 719 25.74 6.19 6.68
CA ASP A 719 24.53 6.39 7.49
C ASP A 719 24.38 5.25 8.52
N ILE A 720 24.83 4.03 8.19
CA ILE A 720 24.84 2.86 9.08
C ILE A 720 26.18 2.13 9.02
N GLU A 721 26.85 2.06 10.17
CA GLU A 721 28.09 1.29 10.35
C GLU A 721 27.84 -0.23 10.33
N ILE A 722 28.72 -1.00 9.68
CA ILE A 722 28.75 -2.47 9.73
C ILE A 722 29.92 -2.92 10.61
N LYS A 723 29.64 -3.67 11.69
CA LYS A 723 30.66 -4.21 12.62
C LYS A 723 30.82 -5.72 12.48
N PHE A 724 32.07 -6.17 12.41
CA PHE A 724 32.41 -7.58 12.42
C PHE A 724 32.55 -8.12 13.84
N THR A 725 31.79 -9.16 14.20
CA THR A 725 31.75 -9.71 15.57
C THR A 725 32.55 -10.99 15.76
N GLY A 726 33.05 -11.59 14.68
CA GLY A 726 33.64 -12.94 14.68
C GLY A 726 32.59 -14.04 14.59
N LEU A 727 33.06 -15.25 14.23
CA LEU A 727 32.25 -16.47 14.21
C LEU A 727 31.86 -16.90 15.62
N ARG A 728 30.66 -17.46 15.75
CA ARG A 728 30.15 -17.99 17.01
C ARG A 728 30.52 -19.47 17.18
N SER A 729 30.51 -19.97 18.41
CA SER A 729 30.75 -21.38 18.70
C SER A 729 29.77 -22.28 17.90
N GLY A 730 30.28 -23.33 17.27
CA GLY A 730 29.50 -24.26 16.45
C GLY A 730 29.09 -23.75 15.06
N GLU A 731 29.37 -22.48 14.72
CA GLU A 731 29.01 -21.89 13.43
C GLU A 731 30.04 -22.25 12.34
N LYS A 732 29.55 -22.68 11.17
CA LYS A 732 30.38 -22.99 10.00
C LYS A 732 30.64 -21.76 9.14
N MET A 733 31.77 -21.74 8.44
CA MET A 733 32.04 -20.73 7.40
C MET A 733 31.14 -20.95 6.17
N TYR A 734 31.03 -22.19 5.72
CA TYR A 734 30.19 -22.64 4.61
C TYR A 734 29.35 -23.83 5.04
N GLU A 735 28.10 -23.87 4.60
CA GLU A 735 27.20 -25.00 4.86
C GLU A 735 27.35 -26.05 3.74
N GLU A 736 27.37 -27.32 4.13
CA GLU A 736 27.43 -28.45 3.21
C GLU A 736 26.03 -29.05 3.04
N LEU A 737 25.68 -29.47 1.81
CA LEU A 737 24.38 -30.11 1.54
C LEU A 737 24.48 -31.64 1.46
N ILE A 738 25.68 -32.21 1.30
CA ILE A 738 25.90 -33.65 1.06
C ILE A 738 26.92 -34.15 2.09
N GLY A 739 26.56 -35.21 2.83
CA GLY A 739 27.48 -35.85 3.79
C GLY A 739 28.57 -36.67 3.11
N ARG A 740 29.65 -37.00 3.85
CA ARG A 740 30.78 -37.78 3.31
C ARG A 740 30.37 -39.16 2.79
N ASP A 741 29.36 -39.77 3.40
CA ASP A 741 28.87 -41.12 3.09
C ASP A 741 27.54 -41.14 2.31
N GLU A 742 27.13 -39.98 1.77
CA GLU A 742 25.86 -39.83 1.05
C GLU A 742 26.12 -39.58 -0.43
N GLU A 743 25.35 -40.23 -1.29
CA GLU A 743 25.43 -40.04 -2.74
C GLU A 743 24.15 -39.39 -3.27
N LEU A 744 24.33 -38.41 -4.15
CA LEU A 744 23.25 -37.62 -4.68
C LEU A 744 22.68 -38.25 -5.95
N VAL A 745 21.39 -38.58 -5.89
CA VAL A 745 20.64 -39.24 -6.97
C VAL A 745 19.57 -38.28 -7.50
N PRO A 746 19.51 -38.05 -8.82
CA PRO A 746 18.49 -37.16 -9.41
C PRO A 746 17.07 -37.73 -9.22
N THR A 747 16.08 -36.84 -9.19
CA THR A 747 14.66 -37.21 -9.17
C THR A 747 13.98 -36.77 -10.47
N SER A 748 12.67 -37.00 -10.59
CA SER A 748 11.88 -36.50 -11.72
C SER A 748 11.62 -34.98 -11.68
N HIS A 749 12.18 -34.25 -10.70
CA HIS A 749 11.99 -32.82 -10.55
C HIS A 749 13.34 -32.14 -10.30
N ASP A 750 13.71 -31.16 -11.13
CA ASP A 750 15.06 -30.56 -11.14
C ASP A 750 15.41 -29.80 -9.84
N GLY A 751 14.40 -29.23 -9.19
CA GLY A 751 14.54 -28.59 -7.87
C GLY A 751 14.74 -29.55 -6.68
N ILE A 752 14.64 -30.86 -6.87
CA ILE A 752 14.64 -31.86 -5.79
C ILE A 752 15.59 -33.01 -6.13
N LYS A 753 16.52 -33.30 -5.22
CA LYS A 753 17.47 -34.42 -5.34
C LYS A 753 17.27 -35.37 -4.16
N THR A 754 17.54 -36.66 -4.35
CA THR A 754 17.51 -37.65 -3.27
C THR A 754 18.91 -38.01 -2.82
N LEU A 755 19.08 -38.30 -1.54
CA LEU A 755 20.29 -38.90 -1.01
C LEU A 755 20.09 -40.38 -0.74
N GLN A 756 21.08 -41.17 -1.10
CA GLN A 756 21.22 -42.54 -0.62
C GLN A 756 22.36 -42.62 0.39
N SER A 757 22.06 -43.11 1.58
CA SER A 757 23.06 -43.42 2.59
C SER A 757 23.61 -44.82 2.35
N LYS A 758 24.94 -44.98 2.42
CA LYS A 758 25.62 -46.28 2.24
C LYS A 758 25.51 -47.19 3.47
N ASN A 759 25.13 -46.65 4.63
CA ASN A 759 25.12 -47.39 5.90
C ASN A 759 23.70 -47.61 6.42
N GLY A 760 23.33 -48.87 6.63
CA GLY A 760 22.07 -49.25 7.26
C GLY A 760 22.13 -49.11 8.78
N ILE A 761 21.07 -48.55 9.38
CA ILE A 761 21.00 -48.27 10.82
C ILE A 761 20.04 -49.26 11.47
N LYS A 762 20.50 -49.96 12.51
CA LYS A 762 19.65 -50.87 13.27
C LYS A 762 18.81 -50.09 14.27
N LEU A 763 17.49 -50.05 14.07
CA LEU A 763 16.54 -49.34 14.92
C LEU A 763 16.66 -49.70 16.41
N ASP A 764 16.88 -50.98 16.72
CA ASP A 764 16.92 -51.46 18.11
C ASP A 764 18.16 -50.91 18.84
N GLN A 765 19.31 -50.85 18.17
CA GLN A 765 20.53 -50.22 18.69
C GLN A 765 20.35 -48.72 18.89
N LEU A 766 19.75 -48.03 17.91
CA LEU A 766 19.52 -46.60 17.98
C LEU A 766 18.54 -46.23 19.11
N ASN A 767 17.50 -47.03 19.35
CA ASN A 767 16.58 -46.85 20.48
C ASN A 767 17.34 -46.93 21.82
N THR A 768 18.18 -47.95 22.02
CA THR A 768 19.00 -48.06 23.23
C THR A 768 19.92 -46.86 23.41
N GLN A 769 20.56 -46.39 22.33
CA GLN A 769 21.41 -45.20 22.36
C GLN A 769 20.62 -43.93 22.70
N ILE A 770 19.43 -43.74 22.14
CA ILE A 770 18.55 -42.59 22.43
C ILE A 770 18.06 -42.63 23.89
N GLU A 771 17.70 -43.81 24.43
CA GLU A 771 17.34 -43.96 25.83
C GLU A 771 18.50 -43.59 26.76
N GLN A 772 19.71 -44.06 26.44
CA GLN A 772 20.91 -43.70 27.17
C GLN A 772 21.22 -42.20 27.07
N LEU A 773 21.05 -41.60 25.89
CA LEU A 773 21.22 -40.16 25.67
C LEU A 773 20.22 -39.35 26.50
N THR A 774 18.94 -39.76 26.49
CA THR A 774 17.86 -39.13 27.24
C THR A 774 18.11 -39.20 28.75
N LYS A 775 18.58 -40.36 29.24
CA LYS A 775 18.97 -40.50 30.65
C LYS A 775 20.10 -39.55 31.04
N SER A 776 21.16 -39.47 30.22
CA SER A 776 22.25 -38.52 30.48
C SER A 776 21.85 -37.06 30.37
N SER A 777 20.88 -36.74 29.51
CA SER A 777 20.25 -35.43 29.43
C SER A 777 19.54 -35.07 30.75
N SER A 778 18.80 -36.01 31.33
CA SER A 778 18.11 -35.79 32.62
C SER A 778 19.05 -35.65 33.82
N GLU A 779 20.26 -36.19 33.73
CA GLU A 779 21.30 -36.08 34.75
C GLU A 779 22.14 -34.79 34.61
N MET A 780 21.88 -33.96 33.59
CA MET A 780 22.56 -32.66 33.33
C MET A 780 24.09 -32.74 33.23
N HIS A 781 24.64 -33.87 32.80
CA HIS A 781 26.08 -34.05 32.60
C HIS A 781 26.50 -33.71 31.16
N LYS A 782 26.84 -32.45 30.92
CA LYS A 782 27.17 -31.91 29.58
C LYS A 782 28.26 -32.71 28.84
N ASP A 783 29.38 -33.02 29.50
CA ASP A 783 30.49 -33.75 28.85
C ASP A 783 30.10 -35.17 28.42
N LYS A 784 29.36 -35.88 29.29
CA LYS A 784 28.83 -37.22 28.96
C LYS A 784 27.81 -37.16 27.84
N LEU A 785 26.99 -36.11 27.78
CA LEU A 785 26.02 -35.90 26.72
C LEU A 785 26.71 -35.64 25.37
N ILE A 786 27.73 -34.78 25.34
CA ILE A 786 28.54 -34.53 24.14
C ILE A 786 29.25 -35.81 23.67
N GLN A 787 29.80 -36.60 24.59
CA GLN A 787 30.41 -37.88 24.26
C GLN A 787 29.40 -38.82 23.61
N LYS A 788 28.20 -38.97 24.19
CA LYS A 788 27.12 -39.80 23.62
C LYS A 788 26.62 -39.30 22.27
N LEU A 789 26.52 -37.99 22.08
CA LEU A 789 26.19 -37.41 20.77
C LEU A 789 27.22 -37.84 19.71
N LYS A 790 28.50 -37.82 20.06
CA LYS A 790 29.59 -38.27 19.17
C LYS A 790 29.60 -39.80 18.94
N GLU A 791 29.16 -40.59 19.90
CA GLU A 791 28.99 -42.05 19.74
C GLU A 791 27.86 -42.38 18.75
N ILE A 792 26.77 -41.60 18.75
CA ILE A 792 25.63 -41.82 17.83
C ILE A 792 25.91 -41.24 16.45
N VAL A 793 26.59 -40.09 16.39
CA VAL A 793 26.93 -39.37 15.15
C VAL A 793 28.45 -39.22 15.11
N PRO A 794 29.19 -40.24 14.60
CA PRO A 794 30.65 -40.22 14.55
C PRO A 794 31.23 -39.05 13.74
N GLU A 795 30.48 -38.55 12.76
CA GLU A 795 30.84 -37.39 11.94
C GLU A 795 30.69 -36.03 12.68
N TYR A 796 30.26 -36.02 13.94
CA TYR A 796 30.17 -34.81 14.75
C TYR A 796 31.55 -34.32 15.21
N GLU A 797 31.93 -33.13 14.75
CA GLU A 797 33.17 -32.44 15.12
C GLU A 797 32.85 -31.07 15.76
N ALA A 798 32.93 -31.00 17.09
CA ALA A 798 32.67 -29.76 17.82
C ALA A 798 33.67 -28.66 17.41
N SER A 799 33.15 -27.52 16.93
CA SER A 799 33.97 -26.38 16.54
C SER A 799 34.59 -25.70 17.75
N THR A 800 35.90 -25.84 17.95
CA THR A 800 36.68 -25.18 19.01
C THR A 800 37.14 -23.79 18.58
N VAL A 801 36.21 -22.85 18.36
CA VAL A 801 36.59 -21.44 18.13
C VAL A 801 36.40 -20.67 19.43
N THR A 802 37.49 -20.53 20.19
CA THR A 802 37.59 -19.66 21.35
C THR A 802 37.49 -18.20 20.90
N THR A 803 36.55 -17.45 21.49
CA THR A 803 36.36 -16.01 21.29
C THR A 803 37.63 -15.25 21.65
N SER A 804 38.44 -14.88 20.66
CA SER A 804 39.47 -13.85 20.78
C SER A 804 39.27 -12.85 19.64
N PRO A 805 39.25 -11.54 19.91
CA PRO A 805 39.09 -10.53 18.87
C PRO A 805 40.37 -10.51 18.02
N VAL A 806 40.34 -11.17 16.86
CA VAL A 806 41.47 -11.20 15.93
C VAL A 806 41.58 -9.84 15.24
N ASN A 807 42.81 -9.30 15.24
CA ASN A 807 43.16 -7.99 14.70
C ASN A 807 42.99 -7.97 13.17
N LEU A 808 41.92 -7.31 12.70
CA LEU A 808 41.40 -7.33 11.32
C LEU A 808 42.30 -6.66 10.25
N LYS A 809 43.43 -6.03 10.61
CA LYS A 809 44.27 -5.30 9.64
C LYS A 809 45.18 -6.18 8.77
N GLN A 810 45.41 -7.46 9.12
CA GLN A 810 46.33 -8.32 8.36
C GLN A 810 45.64 -9.23 7.32
N LYS A 811 44.34 -9.50 7.42
CA LYS A 811 43.63 -10.39 6.47
C LYS A 811 43.08 -9.68 5.23
N VAL A 812 42.71 -8.40 5.34
CA VAL A 812 42.21 -7.62 4.19
C VAL A 812 43.32 -7.38 3.16
N ALA A 813 44.55 -7.10 3.61
CA ALA A 813 45.70 -6.87 2.73
C ALA A 813 46.24 -8.14 2.03
N ALA A 814 45.91 -9.34 2.53
CA ALA A 814 46.36 -10.59 1.92
C ALA A 814 45.46 -11.02 0.75
N HIS A 815 44.17 -10.65 0.77
CA HIS A 815 43.23 -11.04 -0.29
C HIS A 815 43.10 -10.02 -1.43
N GLU A 816 43.37 -8.73 -1.20
CA GLU A 816 43.41 -7.72 -2.27
C GLU A 816 44.58 -7.95 -3.26
N ASN A 817 45.60 -8.71 -2.87
CA ASN A 817 46.75 -9.04 -3.73
C ASN A 817 46.59 -10.33 -4.57
N GLU A 818 45.52 -11.11 -4.42
CA GLU A 818 45.28 -12.31 -5.24
C GLU A 818 44.28 -12.09 -6.38
N SER A 819 43.64 -10.92 -6.47
CA SER A 819 42.66 -10.60 -7.53
C SER A 819 43.23 -9.97 -8.80
N GLU A 820 44.56 -9.85 -8.93
CA GLU A 820 45.20 -9.37 -10.16
C GLU A 820 46.23 -10.38 -10.70
N LEU A 821 45.84 -11.19 -11.68
CA LEU A 821 46.61 -11.59 -12.89
C LEU A 821 45.70 -12.47 -13.81
N PRO A 822 45.95 -12.50 -15.13
CA PRO A 822 44.91 -12.53 -16.15
C PRO A 822 44.73 -13.89 -16.83
N GLY A 823 43.54 -14.11 -17.39
CA GLY A 823 43.22 -15.32 -18.15
C GLY A 823 44.01 -15.48 -19.45
N HIS A 824 44.28 -16.75 -19.82
CA HIS A 824 43.92 -17.33 -21.13
C HIS A 824 44.45 -18.77 -21.27
N LYS A 825 43.64 -19.59 -21.95
CA LYS A 825 43.99 -20.81 -22.75
C LYS A 825 44.24 -22.12 -22.01
N LEU A 826 43.31 -23.07 -22.19
CA LEU A 826 43.56 -24.47 -22.59
C LEU A 826 42.20 -25.05 -23.09
N LYS A 827 41.92 -24.91 -24.38
CA LYS A 827 41.99 -25.97 -25.41
C LYS A 827 40.95 -27.09 -25.24
N GLN A 828 39.91 -26.96 -26.05
CA GLN A 828 39.26 -28.08 -26.73
C GLN A 828 40.31 -29.07 -27.24
N ASN A 829 40.15 -30.34 -26.91
CA ASN A 829 40.54 -31.47 -27.75
C ASN A 829 39.56 -32.60 -27.46
N VAL A 830 38.48 -32.61 -28.24
CA VAL A 830 37.64 -33.79 -28.46
C VAL A 830 38.47 -34.74 -29.34
N GLY A 831 38.91 -35.84 -28.76
CA GLY A 831 39.51 -36.96 -29.49
C GLY A 831 38.42 -37.88 -29.99
N VAL A 832 38.33 -37.99 -31.32
CA VAL A 832 37.68 -39.08 -32.04
C VAL A 832 38.58 -40.31 -31.94
N SER A 833 38.11 -41.36 -31.25
CA SER A 833 38.24 -42.80 -31.57
C SER A 833 37.71 -43.63 -30.41
#